data_AF-A0A815MJ52-F1
#
_entry.id   AF-A0A815MJ52-F1
#
_cell.length_a   1.000
_cell.length_b   1.000
_cell.length_c   1.000
_cell.angle_alpha   90.00
_cell.angle_beta   90.00
_cell.angle_gamma   90.00
#
_symmetry.space_group_name_H-M   'P 1'
#
loop_
_entity.id
_entity.type
_entity.pdbx_description
1 polymer ?
#
loop_
_entity_poly.entity_id
_entity_poly.type
_entity_poly.pdbx_seq_one_letter_code
_entity_poly.pdbx_strand_id
1 'polypeptide(L)'
;MAEIRLTAEEISDIPESDDEINSIKNEIAIILRLHDYDNKQQIVTHLLINGRQGLLDYKDDIVPNIFDTQFNTPDAQLILALKNYVRRLWQTQYEPSYHWLIAFIQNYHDHKSAQLYDRILTRTAQYGKRFMKDCPMLSIVLQFVLESMDEECLVNTNTFDDVWHTVTSEGMKSLAKYLKYVKEEVMSEELDKNQSTLFHVLREYHRPRLGSLLRNHGMNVEEVDENMALDFLSEDGVEKGMENIRQSMVKSSSDVVAHKGAVLLVNTDSTAENLWQPEIRTITVATTIKVYVKRTGELFDVPMSAVSTVEDVIKYVCEKSVCHGTMDYNNYYLVSSEDHAMLHNEQKVDEIVVHSRDTLQWKLCMKTSKRQQIISLALMKSNQRVKANTVADSKDKEITETVEPQQNRLNMDTDKTEEAVATNVSVKSDMFRSNSPSENTTDKPSNISRSVSFKSSSTSLSQKQDLAYSYYELQKRIHDIAERLIHDPTLREKASEMLDDINIVVCGAPRVGKSALINAICHQELAGTHPGLHACTKTMSSYYLAGSIDIGDEQANYQYTFWDTPGFESWDREAIRKYLKTIKTTPKSSIICMIYCASPGSFANAERLGWLLDECIKLHIFCALVCTNKWYPDRKRRDAVIDDFQHILQRHQTKTRDENGIAYFGNVGLCTSVDSVAFTDEQSGKKYEESGIDELILGIMESLDDDKLAQWCAVIFENKSFWKKLSGYSEQLQRIMNKLIHTQWNEN
;
A
#
# COMPACT_ATOMS: atom_id res chain seq x y z
N MET A 1 11.45 3.38 -15.96
CA MET A 1 11.90 3.76 -14.62
C MET A 1 13.36 3.38 -14.53
N ALA A 2 14.26 4.35 -14.41
CA ALA A 2 15.66 4.09 -14.07
C ALA A 2 15.74 4.17 -12.54
N GLU A 3 15.86 3.02 -11.90
CA GLU A 3 16.09 2.92 -10.46
C GLU A 3 17.60 3.12 -10.26
N ILE A 4 18.01 4.23 -9.64
CA ILE A 4 19.36 4.34 -9.10
C ILE A 4 19.36 3.44 -7.87
N ARG A 5 19.80 2.20 -8.06
CA ARG A 5 20.14 1.28 -6.99
C ARG A 5 21.64 1.31 -6.88
N LEU A 6 22.14 1.45 -5.66
CA LEU A 6 23.45 0.93 -5.29
C LEU A 6 23.40 -0.59 -5.43
N THR A 7 23.57 -1.07 -6.66
CA THR A 7 23.90 -2.46 -6.92
C THR A 7 25.36 -2.66 -6.46
N ALA A 8 25.76 -3.92 -6.29
CA ALA A 8 27.18 -4.25 -6.12
C ALA A 8 28.06 -3.66 -7.25
N GLU A 9 27.47 -3.23 -8.37
CA GLU A 9 28.16 -2.56 -9.48
C GLU A 9 28.58 -1.13 -9.14
N GLU A 10 27.80 -0.34 -8.38
CA GLU A 10 28.24 1.01 -7.98
C GLU A 10 29.36 0.97 -6.91
N ILE A 11 29.45 -0.13 -6.14
CA ILE A 11 30.61 -0.41 -5.27
C ILE A 11 31.81 -0.91 -6.09
N SER A 12 31.57 -1.51 -7.27
CA SER A 12 32.64 -1.86 -8.22
C SER A 12 33.19 -0.64 -8.97
N ASP A 13 32.45 0.47 -9.00
CA ASP A 13 32.93 1.76 -9.54
C ASP A 13 33.80 2.55 -8.55
N ILE A 14 33.98 2.06 -7.32
CA ILE A 14 35.04 2.57 -6.45
C ILE A 14 36.36 2.23 -7.17
N PRO A 15 37.21 3.21 -7.50
CA PRO A 15 38.44 2.93 -8.23
C PRO A 15 39.23 1.82 -7.54
N GLU A 16 39.38 0.66 -8.21
CA GLU A 16 40.18 -0.46 -7.69
C GLU A 16 41.63 -0.04 -7.35
N SER A 17 42.05 1.13 -7.83
CA SER A 17 43.33 1.76 -7.58
C SER A 17 43.45 2.51 -6.25
N ASP A 18 42.44 2.53 -5.37
CA ASP A 18 42.65 3.11 -4.03
C ASP A 18 43.42 2.13 -3.14
N ASP A 19 44.74 2.29 -3.13
CA ASP A 19 45.68 1.51 -2.32
C ASP A 19 45.27 1.46 -0.83
N GLU A 20 44.64 2.52 -0.31
CA GLU A 20 44.15 2.55 1.07
C GLU A 20 42.96 1.62 1.29
N ILE A 21 41.98 1.60 0.38
CA ILE A 21 40.83 0.69 0.48
C ILE A 21 41.29 -0.76 0.35
N ASN A 22 42.24 -1.05 -0.56
CA ASN A 22 42.82 -2.38 -0.68
C ASN A 22 43.62 -2.79 0.56
N SER A 23 44.31 -1.84 1.20
CA SER A 23 44.96 -2.07 2.50
C SER A 23 43.94 -2.47 3.57
N ILE A 24 42.80 -1.78 3.66
CA ILE A 24 41.74 -2.10 4.63
C ILE A 24 41.09 -3.46 4.34
N LYS A 25 40.85 -3.79 3.06
CA LYS A 25 40.36 -5.13 2.65
C LYS A 25 41.31 -6.24 3.13
N ASN A 26 42.62 -6.03 2.97
CA ASN A 26 43.62 -6.97 3.45
C ASN A 26 43.68 -7.03 4.98
N GLU A 27 43.54 -5.90 5.67
CA GLU A 27 43.44 -5.84 7.13
C GLU A 27 42.25 -6.66 7.65
N ILE A 28 41.07 -6.50 7.07
CA ILE A 28 39.87 -7.29 7.43
C ILE A 28 40.13 -8.79 7.25
N ALA A 29 40.74 -9.18 6.12
CA ALA A 29 41.09 -10.58 5.88
C ALA A 29 42.08 -11.15 6.91
N ILE A 30 43.05 -10.34 7.35
CA ILE A 30 44.02 -10.72 8.40
C ILE A 30 43.32 -10.84 9.76
N ILE A 31 42.47 -9.87 10.13
CA ILE A 31 41.69 -9.89 11.38
C ILE A 31 40.86 -11.17 11.49
N LEU A 32 40.24 -11.58 10.38
CA LEU A 32 39.40 -12.77 10.31
C LEU A 32 40.17 -14.07 10.03
N ARG A 33 41.50 -13.99 9.81
CA ARG A 33 42.37 -15.11 9.43
C ARG A 33 41.86 -15.91 8.23
N LEU A 34 41.37 -15.20 7.21
CA LEU A 34 40.92 -15.78 5.94
C LEU A 34 42.15 -16.11 5.07
N HIS A 35 42.94 -17.11 5.47
CA HIS A 35 44.06 -17.61 4.66
C HIS A 35 43.54 -18.65 3.66
N ASP A 36 43.85 -18.45 2.36
CA ASP A 36 43.64 -19.44 1.28
C ASP A 36 42.20 -19.94 1.06
N TYR A 37 41.19 -19.19 1.51
CA TYR A 37 39.80 -19.49 1.18
C TYR A 37 39.42 -18.93 -0.19
N ASP A 38 38.84 -19.78 -1.03
CA ASP A 38 38.19 -19.39 -2.29
C ASP A 38 37.16 -18.26 -2.07
N ASN A 39 36.59 -18.17 -0.86
CA ASN A 39 35.55 -17.21 -0.49
C ASN A 39 36.09 -15.92 0.17
N LYS A 40 37.42 -15.74 0.34
CA LYS A 40 37.99 -14.58 1.06
C LYS A 40 37.44 -13.24 0.55
N GLN A 41 37.46 -13.04 -0.77
CA GLN A 41 37.01 -11.78 -1.37
C GLN A 41 35.50 -11.58 -1.21
N GLN A 42 34.73 -12.66 -1.28
CA GLN A 42 33.29 -12.63 -1.08
C GLN A 42 32.95 -12.19 0.35
N ILE A 43 33.59 -12.79 1.37
CA ILE A 43 33.39 -12.44 2.78
C ILE A 43 33.75 -10.96 3.01
N VAL A 44 34.94 -10.53 2.58
CA VAL A 44 35.39 -9.14 2.76
C VAL A 44 34.41 -8.17 2.10
N THR A 45 34.05 -8.41 0.84
CA THR A 45 33.10 -7.55 0.10
C THR A 45 31.73 -7.51 0.80
N HIS A 46 31.25 -8.65 1.27
CA HIS A 46 29.99 -8.72 1.99
C HIS A 46 30.02 -7.91 3.30
N LEU A 47 31.13 -7.91 4.02
CA LEU A 47 31.31 -7.11 5.24
C LEU A 47 31.43 -5.61 4.96
N LEU A 48 32.06 -5.22 3.86
CA LEU A 48 32.09 -3.81 3.45
C LEU A 48 30.67 -3.27 3.15
N ILE A 49 29.79 -4.12 2.61
CA ILE A 49 28.41 -3.78 2.27
C ILE A 49 27.49 -3.81 3.50
N ASN A 50 27.56 -4.88 4.29
CA ASN A 50 26.58 -5.16 5.36
C ASN A 50 27.11 -4.84 6.76
N GLY A 51 28.33 -4.30 6.85
CA GLY A 51 29.00 -4.06 8.11
C GLY A 51 29.32 -5.37 8.84
N ARG A 52 29.59 -5.26 10.13
CA ARG A 52 29.88 -6.40 11.01
C ARG A 52 28.75 -7.42 11.07
N GLN A 53 27.48 -7.01 10.97
CA GLN A 53 26.35 -7.95 10.97
C GLN A 53 26.42 -8.97 9.84
N GLY A 54 27.08 -8.61 8.72
CA GLY A 54 27.34 -9.55 7.62
C GLY A 54 28.22 -10.75 8.01
N LEU A 55 28.86 -10.76 9.19
CA LEU A 55 29.57 -11.93 9.71
C LEU A 55 28.63 -13.12 9.99
N LEU A 56 27.36 -12.87 10.36
CA LEU A 56 26.42 -13.94 10.72
C LEU A 56 26.26 -14.97 9.61
N ASP A 57 26.33 -14.52 8.36
CA ASP A 57 26.19 -15.37 7.17
C ASP A 57 27.42 -16.26 6.92
N TYR A 58 28.54 -15.99 7.61
CA TYR A 58 29.82 -16.70 7.48
C TYR A 58 30.30 -17.27 8.82
N LYS A 59 29.38 -17.49 9.77
CA LYS A 59 29.73 -18.02 11.09
C LYS A 59 30.49 -19.34 11.02
N ASP A 60 30.12 -20.21 10.09
CA ASP A 60 30.73 -21.53 9.92
C ASP A 60 32.02 -21.50 9.09
N ASP A 61 32.25 -20.42 8.34
CA ASP A 61 33.46 -20.21 7.52
C ASP A 61 34.59 -19.54 8.31
N ILE A 62 34.31 -19.02 9.51
CA ILE A 62 35.26 -18.29 10.34
C ILE A 62 35.56 -19.11 11.60
N VAL A 63 36.83 -19.13 12.01
CA VAL A 63 37.24 -19.84 13.24
C VAL A 63 36.38 -19.35 14.43
N PRO A 64 35.70 -20.24 15.17
CA PRO A 64 34.68 -19.83 16.15
C PRO A 64 35.15 -18.77 17.16
N ASN A 65 36.35 -18.93 17.73
CA ASN A 65 36.89 -17.95 18.68
C ASN A 65 37.13 -16.57 18.05
N ILE A 66 37.49 -16.52 16.75
CA ILE A 66 37.68 -15.27 16.02
C ILE A 66 36.32 -14.64 15.75
N PHE A 67 35.35 -15.43 15.28
CA PHE A 67 33.97 -14.99 15.10
C PHE A 67 33.43 -14.39 16.40
N ASP A 68 33.48 -15.12 17.51
CA ASP A 68 32.94 -14.68 18.80
C ASP A 68 33.62 -13.41 19.30
N THR A 69 34.94 -13.31 19.13
CA THR A 69 35.71 -12.11 19.51
C THR A 69 35.31 -10.90 18.68
N GLN A 70 35.30 -11.04 17.35
CA GLN A 70 35.04 -9.91 16.45
C GLN A 70 33.57 -9.50 16.46
N PHE A 71 32.66 -10.45 16.63
CA PHE A 71 31.22 -10.22 16.62
C PHE A 71 30.71 -9.62 17.94
N ASN A 72 31.11 -10.16 19.09
CA ASN A 72 30.51 -9.79 20.37
C ASN A 72 31.24 -8.65 21.10
N THR A 73 32.47 -8.31 20.72
CA THR A 73 33.24 -7.24 21.37
C THR A 73 32.92 -5.89 20.71
N PRO A 74 32.36 -4.88 21.42
CA PRO A 74 32.00 -3.59 20.82
C PRO A 74 33.16 -2.92 20.07
N ASP A 75 34.36 -2.92 20.67
CA ASP A 75 35.58 -2.31 20.12
C ASP A 75 36.49 -3.35 19.42
N ALA A 76 35.88 -4.35 18.78
CA ALA A 76 36.60 -5.33 17.98
C ALA A 76 37.46 -4.68 16.89
N GLN A 77 38.62 -5.27 16.58
CA GLN A 77 39.50 -4.80 15.49
C GLN A 77 38.76 -4.69 14.16
N LEU A 78 37.83 -5.61 13.89
CA LEU A 78 36.99 -5.56 12.71
C LEU A 78 36.15 -4.27 12.64
N ILE A 79 35.57 -3.81 13.75
CA ILE A 79 34.80 -2.56 13.78
C ILE A 79 35.71 -1.38 13.48
N LEU A 80 36.93 -1.35 14.00
CA LEU A 80 37.90 -0.29 13.69
C LEU A 80 38.26 -0.26 12.20
N ALA A 81 38.54 -1.42 11.61
CA ALA A 81 38.83 -1.54 10.18
C ALA A 81 37.64 -1.10 9.32
N LEU A 82 36.42 -1.50 9.68
CA LEU A 82 35.19 -1.08 8.99
C LEU A 82 34.90 0.42 9.16
N LYS A 83 35.16 1.02 10.33
CA LYS A 83 35.07 2.48 10.53
C LYS A 83 36.06 3.23 9.65
N ASN A 84 37.28 2.71 9.51
CA ASN A 84 38.29 3.28 8.60
C ASN A 84 37.83 3.19 7.14
N TYR A 85 37.26 2.04 6.73
CA TYR A 85 36.68 1.89 5.40
C TYR A 85 35.57 2.91 5.16
N VAL A 86 34.61 3.03 6.07
CA VAL A 86 33.49 3.99 5.93
C VAL A 86 34.00 5.43 5.83
N ARG A 87 34.98 5.82 6.65
CA ARG A 87 35.57 7.16 6.58
C ARG A 87 36.22 7.42 5.22
N ARG A 88 37.01 6.45 4.73
CA ARG A 88 37.69 6.57 3.45
C ARG A 88 36.68 6.60 2.31
N LEU A 89 35.68 5.73 2.34
CA LEU A 89 34.59 5.69 1.38
C LEU A 89 33.88 7.04 1.29
N TRP A 90 33.53 7.65 2.42
CA TRP A 90 32.88 8.96 2.40
C TRP A 90 33.77 10.02 1.75
N GLN A 91 35.05 10.06 2.09
CA GLN A 91 36.02 10.97 1.49
C GLN A 91 36.13 10.74 -0.02
N THR A 92 36.49 9.53 -0.46
CA THR A 92 36.78 9.28 -1.89
C THR A 92 35.55 9.33 -2.78
N GLN A 93 34.39 8.89 -2.28
CA GLN A 93 33.16 8.86 -3.06
C GLN A 93 32.53 10.25 -3.19
N TYR A 94 32.50 11.04 -2.11
CA TYR A 94 31.74 12.30 -2.09
C TYR A 94 32.60 13.55 -2.24
N GLU A 95 33.89 13.52 -1.89
CA GLU A 95 34.75 14.70 -2.01
C GLU A 95 34.79 15.28 -3.43
N PRO A 96 34.87 14.50 -4.52
CA PRO A 96 34.97 15.07 -5.87
C PRO A 96 33.72 15.82 -6.34
N SER A 97 32.53 15.47 -5.83
CA SER A 97 31.25 15.98 -6.33
C SER A 97 30.43 16.75 -5.29
N TYR A 98 30.72 16.55 -4.01
CA TYR A 98 29.90 17.02 -2.90
C TYR A 98 30.78 17.53 -1.74
N HIS A 99 31.67 18.48 -2.01
CA HIS A 99 32.52 19.12 -0.99
C HIS A 99 31.74 19.63 0.23
N TRP A 100 30.51 20.12 0.04
CA TRP A 100 29.66 20.57 1.15
C TRP A 100 29.30 19.43 2.12
N LEU A 101 29.11 18.21 1.62
CA LEU A 101 28.80 17.05 2.46
C LEU A 101 30.03 16.66 3.29
N ILE A 102 31.22 16.71 2.69
CA ILE A 102 32.47 16.45 3.42
C ILE A 102 32.71 17.51 4.49
N ALA A 103 32.52 18.78 4.17
CA ALA A 103 32.63 19.87 5.14
C ALA A 103 31.63 19.72 6.30
N PHE A 104 30.39 19.34 5.99
CA PHE A 104 29.37 19.01 6.99
C PHE A 104 29.85 17.87 7.91
N ILE A 105 30.30 16.75 7.35
CA ILE A 105 30.79 15.60 8.12
C ILE A 105 32.02 15.99 8.98
N GLN A 106 32.96 16.77 8.42
CA GLN A 106 34.15 17.24 9.12
C GLN A 106 33.81 18.18 10.29
N ASN A 107 32.78 19.02 10.15
CA ASN A 107 32.32 19.87 11.23
C ASN A 107 31.95 19.05 12.50
N TYR A 108 31.26 17.92 12.32
CA TYR A 108 30.95 17.01 13.41
C TYR A 108 32.16 16.26 13.96
N HIS A 109 33.16 15.98 13.12
CA HIS A 109 34.42 15.36 13.55
C HIS A 109 35.26 16.30 14.42
N ASP A 110 35.38 17.57 14.04
CA ASP A 110 36.32 18.54 14.65
C ASP A 110 35.76 19.25 15.89
N HIS A 111 34.44 19.27 16.08
CA HIS A 111 33.78 20.00 17.17
C HIS A 111 33.30 19.10 18.32
N LYS A 112 32.56 19.68 19.28
CA LYS A 112 32.02 19.01 20.48
C LYS A 112 31.12 17.79 20.19
N SER A 113 30.75 17.57 18.92
CA SER A 113 29.94 16.45 18.46
C SER A 113 30.77 15.25 17.96
N ALA A 114 32.07 15.19 18.25
CA ALA A 114 32.93 14.05 17.89
C ALA A 114 32.38 12.69 18.35
N GLN A 115 31.67 12.65 19.49
CA GLN A 115 30.97 11.45 19.95
C GLN A 115 29.83 11.02 19.03
N LEU A 116 29.07 11.98 18.48
CA LEU A 116 28.01 11.71 17.52
C LEU A 116 28.58 11.19 16.21
N TYR A 117 29.65 11.82 15.71
CA TYR A 117 30.39 11.36 14.54
C TYR A 117 30.87 9.90 14.71
N ASP A 118 31.51 9.62 15.84
CA ASP A 118 32.01 8.27 16.13
C ASP A 118 30.88 7.24 16.26
N ARG A 119 29.75 7.62 16.86
CA ARG A 119 28.56 6.78 16.97
C ARG A 119 27.95 6.45 15.61
N ILE A 120 27.88 7.42 14.69
CA ILE A 120 27.36 7.20 13.33
C ILE A 120 28.31 6.33 12.52
N LEU A 121 29.63 6.57 12.62
CA LEU A 121 30.63 5.69 12.02
C LEU A 121 30.51 4.25 12.54
N THR A 122 30.41 4.09 13.86
CA THR A 122 30.29 2.77 14.51
C THR A 122 29.01 2.07 14.05
N ARG A 123 27.89 2.78 13.99
CA ARG A 123 26.62 2.26 13.49
C ARG A 123 26.70 1.83 12.02
N THR A 124 27.31 2.65 11.17
CA THR A 124 27.52 2.32 9.76
C THR A 124 28.43 1.10 9.61
N ALA A 125 29.53 1.04 10.37
CA ALA A 125 30.43 -0.10 10.41
C ALA A 125 29.74 -1.37 10.95
N GLN A 126 28.80 -1.22 11.89
CA GLN A 126 28.07 -2.35 12.47
C GLN A 126 27.07 -2.95 11.50
N TYR A 127 26.26 -2.11 10.84
CA TYR A 127 25.05 -2.56 10.14
C TYR A 127 25.07 -2.30 8.62
N GLY A 128 26.09 -1.62 8.10
CA GLY A 128 26.28 -1.33 6.68
C GLY A 128 25.05 -0.75 5.99
N LYS A 129 24.63 -1.39 4.91
CA LYS A 129 23.48 -1.02 4.06
C LYS A 129 22.16 -0.83 4.81
N ARG A 130 21.99 -1.41 6.01
CA ARG A 130 20.76 -1.23 6.79
C ARG A 130 20.45 0.25 7.03
N PHE A 131 21.49 1.05 7.31
CA PHE A 131 21.40 2.50 7.51
C PHE A 131 22.02 3.31 6.37
N MET A 132 22.35 2.66 5.25
CA MET A 132 22.76 3.31 4.00
C MET A 132 21.77 2.85 2.94
N LYS A 133 20.59 3.48 2.93
CA LYS A 133 19.50 3.20 1.99
C LYS A 133 19.93 3.55 0.55
N ASP A 134 18.98 3.55 -0.38
CA ASP A 134 19.22 3.82 -1.80
C ASP A 134 19.89 5.18 -2.10
N CYS A 135 19.97 6.08 -1.12
CA CYS A 135 20.79 7.29 -1.18
C CYS A 135 21.66 7.43 0.09
N PRO A 136 22.94 7.05 0.06
CA PRO A 136 23.78 7.07 1.26
C PRO A 136 24.03 8.49 1.76
N MET A 137 24.11 9.48 0.88
CA MET A 137 24.25 10.89 1.29
C MET A 137 23.11 11.31 2.21
N LEU A 138 21.86 11.09 1.79
CA LEU A 138 20.69 11.39 2.62
C LEU A 138 20.70 10.54 3.90
N SER A 139 21.20 9.31 3.82
CA SER A 139 21.24 8.42 4.99
C SER A 139 22.25 8.89 6.03
N ILE A 140 23.39 9.41 5.58
CA ILE A 140 24.41 10.02 6.43
C ILE A 140 23.83 11.26 7.10
N VAL A 141 23.26 12.20 6.32
CA VAL A 141 22.71 13.45 6.85
C VAL A 141 21.58 13.18 7.84
N LEU A 142 20.63 12.28 7.53
CA LEU A 142 19.55 11.92 8.45
C LEU A 142 20.07 11.32 9.76
N GLN A 143 21.14 10.52 9.73
CA GLN A 143 21.73 10.00 10.97
C GLN A 143 22.33 11.09 11.86
N PHE A 144 22.87 12.16 11.27
CA PHE A 144 23.34 13.34 12.02
C PHE A 144 22.16 14.16 12.58
N VAL A 145 21.13 14.38 11.77
CA VAL A 145 19.93 15.12 12.19
C VAL A 145 19.19 14.41 13.33
N LEU A 146 19.11 13.07 13.28
CA LEU A 146 18.46 12.23 14.30
C LEU A 146 19.39 11.95 15.49
N GLU A 147 20.08 12.97 15.99
CA GLU A 147 21.11 12.79 17.00
C GLU A 147 20.62 12.28 18.37
N SER A 148 19.32 12.39 18.67
CA SER A 148 18.76 11.83 19.90
C SER A 148 18.28 10.38 19.73
N MET A 149 18.39 9.80 18.52
CA MET A 149 18.00 8.43 18.27
C MET A 149 19.08 7.45 18.77
N ASP A 150 18.72 6.68 19.79
CA ASP A 150 19.57 5.63 20.35
C ASP A 150 19.63 4.38 19.45
N GLU A 151 20.54 3.47 19.79
CA GLU A 151 20.73 2.24 19.01
C GLU A 151 19.53 1.29 19.12
N GLU A 152 18.82 1.29 20.24
CA GLU A 152 17.65 0.44 20.46
C GLU A 152 16.50 0.80 19.50
N CYS A 153 16.18 2.09 19.36
CA CYS A 153 15.19 2.58 18.41
C CYS A 153 15.57 2.21 16.95
N LEU A 154 16.85 2.28 16.63
CA LEU A 154 17.30 2.00 15.27
C LEU A 154 17.23 0.52 14.91
N VAL A 155 17.52 -0.35 15.88
CA VAL A 155 17.56 -1.79 15.65
C VAL A 155 16.17 -2.42 15.77
N ASN A 156 15.32 -1.93 16.67
CA ASN A 156 14.09 -2.64 17.05
C ASN A 156 12.80 -2.06 16.46
N THR A 157 12.73 -0.76 16.15
CA THR A 157 11.44 -0.11 15.92
C THR A 157 11.18 0.30 14.46
N ASN A 158 12.00 -0.14 13.50
CA ASN A 158 11.96 0.30 12.10
C ASN A 158 11.90 1.83 11.92
N THR A 159 12.22 2.59 12.97
CA THR A 159 11.92 4.02 13.02
C THR A 159 12.80 4.81 12.06
N PHE A 160 14.03 4.37 11.82
CA PHE A 160 14.85 4.99 10.78
C PHE A 160 14.21 4.85 9.40
N ASP A 161 13.59 3.70 9.12
CA ASP A 161 12.96 3.42 7.82
C ASP A 161 11.69 4.25 7.67
N ASP A 162 10.92 4.40 8.77
CA ASP A 162 9.76 5.28 8.81
C ASP A 162 10.16 6.75 8.60
N VAL A 163 11.20 7.24 9.27
CA VAL A 163 11.72 8.61 9.08
C VAL A 163 12.21 8.78 7.65
N TRP A 164 13.03 7.85 7.16
CA TRP A 164 13.55 7.85 5.80
C TRP A 164 12.43 7.97 4.77
N HIS A 165 11.42 7.09 4.86
CA HIS A 165 10.29 7.08 3.96
C HIS A 165 9.51 8.38 4.06
N THR A 166 9.19 8.80 5.28
CA THR A 166 8.39 9.99 5.55
C THR A 166 9.07 11.25 4.99
N VAL A 167 10.38 11.42 5.25
CA VAL A 167 11.12 12.59 4.76
C VAL A 167 11.29 12.56 3.24
N THR A 168 11.48 11.40 2.62
CA THR A 168 11.59 11.28 1.15
C THR A 168 10.25 11.39 0.43
N SER A 169 9.13 11.07 1.07
CA SER A 169 7.79 11.15 0.46
C SER A 169 7.09 12.47 0.76
N GLU A 170 7.20 12.97 1.99
CA GLU A 170 6.49 14.16 2.51
C GLU A 170 7.41 15.37 2.70
N GLY A 171 8.69 15.24 2.34
CA GLY A 171 9.65 16.34 2.38
C GLY A 171 10.13 16.66 3.79
N MET A 172 11.00 17.66 3.87
CA MET A 172 11.70 18.04 5.09
C MET A 172 10.77 18.47 6.23
N LYS A 173 9.65 19.14 5.92
CA LYS A 173 8.69 19.58 6.96
C LYS A 173 8.11 18.43 7.78
N SER A 174 8.06 17.24 7.20
CA SER A 174 7.58 16.04 7.88
C SER A 174 8.50 15.61 9.05
N LEU A 175 9.73 16.11 9.12
CA LEU A 175 10.65 15.88 10.24
C LEU A 175 10.08 16.35 11.58
N ALA A 176 9.15 17.31 11.57
CA ALA A 176 8.43 17.75 12.77
C ALA A 176 7.61 16.61 13.44
N LYS A 177 7.31 15.52 12.73
CA LYS A 177 6.70 14.31 13.33
C LYS A 177 7.66 13.55 14.25
N TYR A 178 8.95 13.82 14.14
CA TYR A 178 10.04 13.09 14.79
C TYR A 178 10.84 13.96 15.78
N LEU A 179 10.23 15.02 16.32
CA LEU A 179 10.86 15.94 17.27
C LEU A 179 11.47 15.25 18.50
N LYS A 180 10.96 14.09 18.91
CA LYS A 180 11.57 13.30 20.01
C LYS A 180 12.98 12.78 19.69
N TYR A 181 13.39 12.76 18.43
CA TYR A 181 14.67 12.24 17.96
C TYR A 181 15.64 13.31 17.45
N VAL A 182 15.16 14.56 17.32
CA VAL A 182 15.91 15.70 16.79
C VAL A 182 16.02 16.73 17.91
N LYS A 183 17.21 17.22 18.24
CA LYS A 183 17.30 18.31 19.21
C LYS A 183 16.72 19.59 18.63
N GLU A 184 16.18 20.44 19.51
CA GLU A 184 15.50 21.67 19.10
C GLU A 184 16.42 22.60 18.30
N GLU A 185 17.71 22.68 18.66
CA GLU A 185 18.67 23.50 17.94
C GLU A 185 18.90 22.99 16.51
N VAL A 186 19.08 21.67 16.35
CA VAL A 186 19.24 21.02 15.04
C VAL A 186 17.98 21.19 14.20
N MET A 187 16.79 21.06 14.81
CA MET A 187 15.53 21.28 14.11
C MET A 187 15.42 22.71 13.59
N SER A 188 15.84 23.71 14.38
CA SER A 188 15.79 25.11 13.96
C SER A 188 16.73 25.41 12.79
N GLU A 189 17.91 24.79 12.78
CA GLU A 189 18.88 24.88 11.67
C GLU A 189 18.35 24.20 10.41
N GLU A 190 17.81 22.99 10.53
CA GLU A 190 17.27 22.24 9.40
C GLU A 190 15.96 22.82 8.84
N LEU A 191 15.24 23.67 9.59
CA LEU A 191 14.09 24.39 9.06
C LEU A 191 14.47 25.66 8.27
N ASP A 192 15.70 26.19 8.44
CA ASP A 192 16.21 27.26 7.59
C ASP A 192 16.78 26.68 6.29
N LYS A 193 16.02 26.81 5.20
CA LYS A 193 16.40 26.29 3.87
C LYS A 193 17.80 26.70 3.40
N ASN A 194 18.28 27.88 3.82
CA ASN A 194 19.58 28.38 3.37
C ASN A 194 20.76 27.72 4.11
N GLN A 195 20.49 27.05 5.23
CA GLN A 195 21.48 26.41 6.08
C GLN A 195 21.26 24.90 6.19
N SER A 196 20.05 24.42 5.88
CA SER A 196 19.66 23.04 6.00
C SER A 196 20.45 22.14 5.05
N THR A 197 21.29 21.29 5.65
CA THR A 197 22.00 20.23 4.93
C THR A 197 21.01 19.17 4.45
N LEU A 198 19.95 18.91 5.22
CA LEU A 198 18.88 17.97 4.84
C LEU A 198 18.13 18.42 3.58
N PHE A 199 17.84 19.72 3.46
CA PHE A 199 17.20 20.28 2.28
C PHE A 199 18.04 20.07 1.03
N HIS A 200 19.34 20.39 1.10
CA HIS A 200 20.26 20.21 -0.02
C HIS A 200 20.37 18.75 -0.46
N VAL A 201 20.48 17.81 0.48
CA VAL A 201 20.59 16.40 0.13
C VAL A 201 19.28 15.83 -0.43
N LEU A 202 18.12 16.33 0.01
CA LEU A 202 16.83 15.96 -0.58
C LEU A 202 16.69 16.45 -2.02
N ARG A 203 17.22 17.63 -2.34
CA ARG A 203 17.27 18.10 -3.74
C ARG A 203 18.07 17.14 -4.60
N GLU A 204 19.25 16.71 -4.13
CA GLU A 204 20.07 15.73 -4.84
C GLU A 204 19.37 14.36 -4.95
N TYR A 205 18.64 13.93 -3.93
CA TYR A 205 17.84 12.71 -3.98
C TYR A 205 16.73 12.77 -5.04
N HIS A 206 16.03 13.91 -5.16
CA HIS A 206 14.92 14.06 -6.09
C HIS A 206 15.37 14.37 -7.53
N ARG A 207 16.55 14.95 -7.72
CA ARG A 207 17.07 15.40 -9.03
C ARG A 207 16.99 14.33 -10.13
N PRO A 208 17.48 13.09 -9.93
CA PRO A 208 17.41 12.07 -10.98
C PRO A 208 15.97 11.63 -11.32
N ARG A 209 15.05 11.79 -10.37
CA ARG A 209 13.64 11.36 -10.52
C ARG A 209 12.75 12.48 -11.07
N LEU A 210 13.15 13.73 -10.96
CA LEU A 210 12.32 14.89 -11.30
C LEU A 210 11.71 14.79 -12.69
N GLY A 211 12.52 14.52 -13.73
CA GLY A 211 12.01 14.43 -15.10
C GLY A 211 10.95 13.32 -15.29
N SER A 212 11.08 12.21 -14.54
CA SER A 212 10.07 11.15 -14.55
C SER A 212 8.80 11.55 -13.79
N LEU A 213 8.95 12.25 -12.67
CA LEU A 213 7.83 12.76 -11.88
C LEU A 213 7.01 13.76 -12.68
N LEU A 214 7.66 14.76 -13.31
CA LEU A 214 7.00 15.76 -14.14
C LEU A 214 6.20 15.12 -15.29
N ARG A 215 6.81 14.19 -16.03
CA ARG A 215 6.11 13.47 -17.12
C ARG A 215 4.92 12.65 -16.63
N ASN A 216 5.06 11.95 -15.51
CA ASN A 216 3.97 11.15 -14.94
C ASN A 216 2.77 12.00 -14.50
N HIS A 217 2.98 13.30 -14.22
CA HIS A 217 1.92 14.24 -13.87
C HIS A 217 1.46 15.10 -15.05
N GLY A 218 1.85 14.73 -16.28
CA GLY A 218 1.45 15.43 -17.50
C GLY A 218 2.10 16.81 -17.68
N MET A 219 3.23 17.08 -17.02
CA MET A 219 3.92 18.37 -17.12
C MET A 219 5.02 18.32 -18.18
N ASN A 220 5.16 19.41 -18.94
CA ASN A 220 6.27 19.59 -19.87
C ASN A 220 7.55 19.96 -19.08
N VAL A 221 8.58 19.11 -19.18
CA VAL A 221 9.85 19.29 -18.45
C VAL A 221 10.57 20.58 -18.87
N GLU A 222 10.40 21.01 -20.11
CA GLU A 222 11.05 22.22 -20.64
C GLU A 222 10.46 23.53 -20.09
N GLU A 223 9.25 23.49 -19.56
CA GLU A 223 8.52 24.65 -19.05
C GLU A 223 8.69 24.85 -17.53
N VAL A 224 9.27 23.87 -16.83
CA VAL A 224 9.42 23.88 -15.38
C VAL A 224 10.84 24.28 -15.01
N ASP A 225 10.98 25.31 -14.18
CA ASP A 225 12.27 25.62 -13.54
C ASP A 225 12.65 24.46 -12.60
N GLU A 226 13.72 23.72 -12.98
CA GLU A 226 14.24 22.57 -12.24
C GLU A 226 14.53 22.92 -10.79
N ASN A 227 15.12 24.08 -10.49
CA ASN A 227 15.49 24.43 -9.12
C ASN A 227 14.25 24.68 -8.26
N MET A 228 13.27 25.40 -8.80
CA MET A 228 11.99 25.63 -8.13
C MET A 228 11.26 24.31 -7.86
N ALA A 229 11.24 23.40 -8.82
CA ALA A 229 10.63 22.10 -8.65
C ALA A 229 11.32 21.26 -7.57
N LEU A 230 12.66 21.23 -7.56
CA LEU A 230 13.43 20.56 -6.53
C LEU A 230 13.20 21.16 -5.14
N ASP A 231 13.08 22.49 -5.05
CA ASP A 231 12.79 23.16 -3.79
C ASP A 231 11.42 22.74 -3.24
N PHE A 232 10.38 22.70 -4.09
CA PHE A 232 9.05 22.25 -3.68
C PHE A 232 9.02 20.78 -3.26
N LEU A 233 9.67 19.89 -4.01
CA LEU A 233 9.73 18.47 -3.67
C LEU A 233 10.47 18.23 -2.34
N SER A 234 11.59 18.93 -2.14
CA SER A 234 12.43 18.74 -0.95
C SER A 234 11.76 19.32 0.31
N GLU A 235 11.03 20.42 0.18
CA GLU A 235 10.35 21.07 1.30
C GLU A 235 9.05 20.38 1.70
N ASP A 236 8.16 20.18 0.73
CA ASP A 236 6.76 19.79 0.94
C ASP A 236 6.49 18.32 0.56
N GLY A 237 7.48 17.61 0.02
CA GLY A 237 7.36 16.23 -0.42
C GLY A 237 6.86 16.12 -1.85
N VAL A 238 6.74 14.88 -2.31
CA VAL A 238 6.41 14.58 -3.71
C VAL A 238 5.01 15.04 -4.05
N GLU A 239 4.01 14.63 -3.29
CA GLU A 239 2.61 14.91 -3.62
C GLU A 239 2.30 16.43 -3.60
N LYS A 240 2.58 17.07 -2.47
CA LYS A 240 2.31 18.51 -2.30
C LYS A 240 3.27 19.37 -3.12
N GLY A 241 4.52 18.95 -3.29
CA GLY A 241 5.48 19.63 -4.15
C GLY A 241 5.04 19.65 -5.61
N MET A 242 4.51 18.54 -6.14
CA MET A 242 3.97 18.49 -7.51
C MET A 242 2.75 19.40 -7.69
N GLU A 243 1.88 19.50 -6.69
CA GLU A 243 0.75 20.44 -6.72
C GLU A 243 1.21 21.90 -6.70
N ASN A 244 2.22 22.24 -5.89
CA ASN A 244 2.81 23.58 -5.88
C ASN A 244 3.46 23.95 -7.23
N ILE A 245 4.16 23.00 -7.86
CA ILE A 245 4.72 23.19 -9.21
C ILE A 245 3.59 23.51 -10.20
N ARG A 246 2.52 22.72 -10.22
CA ARG A 246 1.37 22.96 -11.10
C ARG A 246 0.78 24.36 -10.89
N GLN A 247 0.55 24.76 -9.64
CA GLN A 247 -0.01 26.07 -9.33
C GLN A 247 0.92 27.22 -9.76
N SER A 248 2.24 27.03 -9.66
CA SER A 248 3.23 28.03 -10.10
C SER A 248 3.20 28.25 -11.62
N MET A 249 3.01 27.19 -12.40
CA MET A 249 2.91 27.27 -13.87
C MET A 249 1.63 28.00 -14.32
N VAL A 250 0.51 27.80 -13.61
CA VAL A 250 -0.75 28.51 -13.90
C VAL A 250 -0.60 30.01 -13.66
N LYS A 251 0.09 30.40 -12.58
CA LYS A 251 0.33 31.82 -12.25
C LYS A 251 1.20 32.51 -13.30
N SER A 252 2.33 31.92 -13.68
CA SER A 252 3.22 32.49 -14.71
C SER A 252 2.52 32.65 -16.06
N SER A 253 1.68 31.70 -16.44
CA SER A 253 0.84 31.80 -17.64
C SER A 253 -0.14 32.98 -17.56
N SER A 254 -0.80 33.15 -16.41
CA SER A 254 -1.75 34.25 -16.19
C SER A 254 -1.07 35.63 -16.19
N ASP A 255 0.14 35.74 -15.61
CA ASP A 255 0.90 36.99 -15.55
C ASP A 255 1.42 37.41 -16.93
N VAL A 256 1.86 36.46 -17.76
CA VAL A 256 2.26 36.73 -19.16
C VAL A 256 1.06 37.21 -19.99
N VAL A 257 -0.11 36.63 -19.78
CA VAL A 257 -1.35 37.07 -20.47
C VAL A 257 -1.80 38.45 -19.97
N ALA A 258 -1.72 38.72 -18.67
CA ALA A 258 -2.05 40.03 -18.10
C ALA A 258 -1.08 41.12 -18.57
N HIS A 259 0.22 40.84 -18.64
CA HIS A 259 1.23 41.80 -19.11
C HIS A 259 1.09 42.08 -20.62
N LYS A 260 0.84 41.05 -21.44
CA LYS A 260 0.52 41.23 -22.87
C LYS A 260 -0.81 41.98 -23.09
N GLY A 261 -1.80 41.73 -22.24
CA GLY A 261 -3.08 42.46 -22.24
C GLY A 261 -2.91 43.94 -21.85
N ALA A 262 -2.09 44.24 -20.86
CA ALA A 262 -1.78 45.61 -20.42
C ALA A 262 -0.98 46.39 -21.48
N VAL A 263 0.00 45.75 -22.14
CA VAL A 263 0.74 46.37 -23.27
C VAL A 263 -0.17 46.67 -24.46
N LEU A 264 -1.22 45.88 -24.67
CA LEU A 264 -2.25 46.14 -25.69
C LEU A 264 -3.25 47.26 -25.29
N LEU A 265 -3.40 47.55 -24.00
CA LEU A 265 -4.29 48.60 -23.50
C LEU A 265 -3.60 49.96 -23.30
N VAL A 266 -2.27 50.02 -23.29
CA VAL A 266 -1.51 51.28 -23.15
C VAL A 266 -1.20 51.94 -24.50
N ASN A 267 -1.58 51.33 -25.64
CA ASN A 267 -1.25 51.85 -26.97
C ASN A 267 -2.44 52.42 -27.75
N THR A 268 -3.32 53.14 -27.04
CA THR A 268 -4.32 54.03 -27.66
C THR A 268 -4.24 55.40 -27.02
N ASP A 269 -3.13 56.13 -27.23
CA ASP A 269 -3.20 57.57 -27.47
C ASP A 269 -1.86 58.19 -27.92
N SER A 270 -1.97 58.93 -29.04
CA SER A 270 -1.08 60.00 -29.54
C SER A 270 0.29 59.65 -30.19
N THR A 271 0.31 59.85 -31.51
CA THR A 271 1.33 60.54 -32.32
C THR A 271 2.75 60.72 -31.74
N ALA A 272 3.73 59.99 -32.29
CA ALA A 272 5.06 60.53 -32.65
C ALA A 272 5.83 59.56 -33.56
N GLU A 273 6.55 60.14 -34.51
CA GLU A 273 7.39 59.48 -35.50
C GLU A 273 8.66 58.85 -34.88
N ASN A 274 9.14 57.82 -35.59
CA ASN A 274 10.54 57.43 -35.81
C ASN A 274 11.28 56.46 -34.86
N LEU A 275 11.81 55.43 -35.55
CA LEU A 275 12.93 54.51 -35.26
C LEU A 275 12.81 53.58 -34.04
N TRP A 276 12.60 52.29 -34.31
CA TRP A 276 13.58 51.19 -34.17
C TRP A 276 12.83 49.86 -34.44
N GLN A 277 13.28 49.07 -35.42
CA GLN A 277 12.71 47.76 -35.73
C GLN A 277 13.10 46.73 -34.67
N PRO A 278 12.16 45.82 -34.33
CA PRO A 278 12.47 44.40 -34.47
C PRO A 278 11.37 43.67 -35.26
N GLU A 279 11.74 42.57 -35.91
CA GLU A 279 10.87 41.71 -36.70
C GLU A 279 9.61 41.28 -35.93
N ILE A 280 8.50 41.97 -36.15
CA ILE A 280 7.17 41.50 -35.74
C ILE A 280 6.76 40.44 -36.77
N ARG A 281 6.78 39.17 -36.37
CA ARG A 281 5.99 38.13 -37.05
C ARG A 281 4.53 38.55 -36.96
N THR A 282 3.93 38.81 -38.12
CA THR A 282 2.52 39.19 -38.28
C THR A 282 1.63 38.16 -37.59
N ILE A 283 1.00 38.53 -36.47
CA ILE A 283 -0.05 37.71 -35.84
C ILE A 283 -1.34 38.04 -36.58
N THR A 284 -1.82 37.09 -37.39
CA THR A 284 -3.12 37.18 -38.04
C THR A 284 -4.19 37.03 -36.95
N VAL A 285 -4.82 38.13 -36.55
CA VAL A 285 -5.98 38.09 -35.66
C VAL A 285 -7.13 37.44 -36.44
N ALA A 286 -7.64 36.31 -35.96
CA ALA A 286 -8.78 35.65 -36.59
C ALA A 286 -9.99 36.60 -36.56
N THR A 287 -10.49 37.00 -37.74
CA THR A 287 -11.63 37.89 -37.89
C THR A 287 -12.97 37.17 -37.77
N THR A 288 -12.96 35.83 -37.76
CA THR A 288 -14.14 34.97 -37.70
C THR A 288 -13.96 33.79 -36.73
N ILE A 289 -15.05 33.36 -36.11
CA ILE A 289 -15.18 32.10 -35.36
C ILE A 289 -15.89 31.08 -36.26
N LYS A 290 -15.36 29.85 -36.34
CA LYS A 290 -16.03 28.75 -37.04
C LYS A 290 -16.95 27.99 -36.09
N VAL A 291 -18.24 27.93 -36.42
CA VAL A 291 -19.26 27.25 -35.62
C VAL A 291 -19.84 26.10 -36.40
N TYR A 292 -19.73 24.88 -35.87
CA TYR A 292 -20.25 23.68 -36.50
C TYR A 292 -21.58 23.27 -35.87
N VAL A 293 -22.62 23.14 -36.70
CA VAL A 293 -23.95 22.73 -36.26
C VAL A 293 -24.13 21.24 -36.53
N LYS A 294 -23.98 20.41 -35.49
CA LYS A 294 -23.96 18.95 -35.61
C LYS A 294 -25.22 18.38 -36.27
N ARG A 295 -26.37 19.00 -36.04
CA ARG A 295 -27.65 18.53 -36.57
C ARG A 295 -27.79 18.72 -38.08
N THR A 296 -27.24 19.81 -38.62
CA THR A 296 -27.31 20.11 -40.06
C THR A 296 -26.03 19.77 -40.80
N GLY A 297 -24.91 19.60 -40.09
CA GLY A 297 -23.59 19.41 -40.66
C GLY A 297 -23.00 20.70 -41.25
N GLU A 298 -23.62 21.86 -41.02
CA GLU A 298 -23.21 23.14 -41.59
C GLU A 298 -22.15 23.83 -40.71
N LEU A 299 -21.22 24.53 -41.38
CA LEU A 299 -20.17 25.31 -40.75
C LEU A 299 -20.40 26.80 -41.05
N PHE A 300 -20.45 27.62 -40.01
CA PHE A 300 -20.69 29.06 -40.11
C PHE A 300 -19.43 29.85 -39.71
N ASP A 301 -19.02 30.78 -40.56
CA ASP A 301 -18.03 31.79 -40.22
C ASP A 301 -18.74 32.99 -39.57
N VAL A 302 -18.60 33.12 -38.26
CA VAL A 302 -19.22 34.17 -37.46
C VAL A 302 -18.20 35.29 -37.25
N PRO A 303 -18.40 36.50 -37.82
CA PRO A 303 -17.45 37.58 -37.66
C PRO A 303 -17.39 38.03 -36.20
N MET A 304 -16.18 38.19 -35.66
CA MET A 304 -15.95 38.60 -34.27
C MET A 304 -16.58 39.96 -33.93
N SER A 305 -16.80 40.82 -34.94
CA SER A 305 -17.48 42.11 -34.78
C SER A 305 -18.99 41.99 -34.52
N ALA A 306 -19.59 40.81 -34.76
CA ALA A 306 -21.01 40.55 -34.53
C ALA A 306 -21.27 39.80 -33.22
N VAL A 307 -20.24 39.55 -32.39
CA VAL A 307 -20.32 38.66 -31.23
C VAL A 307 -19.80 39.35 -29.97
N SER A 308 -20.68 39.57 -28.99
CA SER A 308 -20.29 39.98 -27.64
C SER A 308 -20.57 38.90 -26.59
N THR A 309 -21.49 37.97 -26.91
CA THR A 309 -21.91 36.87 -26.04
C THR A 309 -22.09 35.57 -26.84
N VAL A 310 -22.17 34.42 -26.15
CA VAL A 310 -22.50 33.14 -26.79
C VAL A 310 -23.89 33.18 -27.45
N GLU A 311 -24.81 33.96 -26.88
CA GLU A 311 -26.16 34.17 -27.41
C GLU A 311 -26.13 34.90 -28.76
N ASP A 312 -25.18 35.83 -28.97
CA ASP A 312 -24.97 36.49 -30.26
C ASP A 312 -24.47 35.52 -31.33
N VAL A 313 -23.58 34.59 -30.96
CA VAL A 313 -23.11 33.52 -31.87
C VAL A 313 -24.28 32.64 -32.31
N ILE A 314 -25.08 32.19 -31.35
CA ILE A 314 -26.23 31.33 -31.61
C ILE A 314 -27.26 32.08 -32.45
N LYS A 315 -27.55 33.33 -32.11
CA LYS A 315 -28.48 34.19 -32.87
C LYS A 315 -28.01 34.39 -34.31
N TYR A 316 -26.73 34.67 -34.51
CA TYR A 316 -26.15 34.82 -35.85
C TYR A 316 -26.28 33.53 -36.67
N VAL A 317 -25.97 32.37 -36.08
CA VAL A 317 -26.10 31.06 -36.73
C VAL A 317 -27.57 30.76 -37.04
N CYS A 318 -28.49 31.03 -36.12
CA CYS A 318 -29.92 30.83 -36.33
C CYS A 318 -30.49 31.74 -37.42
N GLU A 319 -30.10 33.01 -37.47
CA GLU A 319 -30.52 33.97 -38.51
C GLU A 319 -30.00 33.59 -39.90
N LYS A 320 -28.89 32.85 -39.98
CA LYS A 320 -28.28 32.40 -41.24
C LYS A 320 -28.65 30.97 -41.63
N SER A 321 -29.09 30.14 -40.70
CA SER A 321 -29.56 28.78 -40.98
C SER A 321 -30.99 28.78 -41.53
N VAL A 322 -31.28 27.90 -42.50
CA VAL A 322 -32.60 27.84 -43.16
C VAL A 322 -33.68 27.17 -42.26
N CYS A 323 -33.31 26.71 -41.06
CA CYS A 323 -34.21 25.98 -40.17
C CYS A 323 -35.01 26.90 -39.24
N HIS A 324 -36.27 27.20 -39.59
CA HIS A 324 -37.22 27.83 -38.66
C HIS A 324 -37.81 26.78 -37.71
N GLY A 325 -37.23 26.64 -36.51
CA GLY A 325 -37.73 25.71 -35.47
C GLY A 325 -37.15 25.99 -34.07
N THR A 326 -37.90 25.61 -33.03
CA THR A 326 -37.60 25.87 -31.61
C THR A 326 -36.29 25.24 -31.12
N MET A 327 -35.54 25.99 -30.31
CA MET A 327 -34.17 25.70 -29.84
C MET A 327 -34.02 24.41 -29.02
N ASP A 328 -32.97 23.64 -29.31
CA ASP A 328 -32.40 22.62 -28.43
C ASP A 328 -30.88 22.83 -28.36
N TYR A 329 -30.41 23.23 -27.16
CA TYR A 329 -29.05 23.69 -26.89
C TYR A 329 -27.99 22.59 -26.97
N ASN A 330 -28.37 21.31 -26.98
CA ASN A 330 -27.44 20.18 -26.98
C ASN A 330 -26.75 19.91 -28.34
N ASN A 331 -26.99 20.73 -29.36
CA ASN A 331 -26.61 20.43 -30.76
C ASN A 331 -25.47 21.29 -31.32
N TYR A 332 -24.84 22.17 -30.53
CA TYR A 332 -23.83 23.13 -30.99
C TYR A 332 -22.46 22.89 -30.32
N TYR A 333 -21.38 22.95 -31.11
CA TYR A 333 -20.00 22.84 -30.64
C TYR A 333 -19.17 23.98 -31.23
N LEU A 334 -18.24 24.53 -30.44
CA LEU A 334 -17.22 25.46 -30.92
C LEU A 334 -15.96 24.67 -31.27
N VAL A 335 -15.41 24.90 -32.46
CA VAL A 335 -14.21 24.17 -32.94
C VAL A 335 -13.10 25.18 -33.22
N SER A 336 -11.90 24.93 -32.69
CA SER A 336 -10.72 25.74 -32.97
C SER A 336 -10.27 25.56 -34.42
N SER A 337 -9.56 26.54 -34.99
CA SER A 337 -9.12 26.49 -36.40
C SER A 337 -8.11 25.37 -36.71
N GLU A 338 -7.52 24.72 -35.70
CA GLU A 338 -6.45 23.74 -35.87
C GLU A 338 -6.94 22.27 -35.81
N ASP A 339 -8.14 21.99 -35.29
CA ASP A 339 -8.58 20.63 -34.93
C ASP A 339 -9.47 19.91 -35.97
N HIS A 340 -9.60 20.45 -37.18
CA HIS A 340 -10.50 19.86 -38.19
C HIS A 340 -10.06 18.46 -38.69
N ALA A 341 -8.81 18.06 -38.46
CA ALA A 341 -8.30 16.78 -38.98
C ALA A 341 -8.69 15.54 -38.15
N MET A 342 -9.27 15.68 -36.96
CA MET A 342 -9.51 14.53 -36.05
C MET A 342 -10.97 14.09 -35.87
N LEU A 343 -11.96 14.77 -36.45
CA LEU A 343 -13.38 14.48 -36.19
C LEU A 343 -13.99 13.30 -36.95
N HIS A 344 -13.18 12.39 -37.52
CA HIS A 344 -13.68 11.16 -38.16
C HIS A 344 -13.69 9.91 -37.27
N ASN A 345 -13.29 9.99 -36.00
CA ASN A 345 -13.43 8.87 -35.06
C ASN A 345 -14.18 9.29 -33.79
N GLU A 346 -15.14 8.46 -33.40
CA GLU A 346 -16.00 8.66 -32.22
C GLU A 346 -15.17 8.64 -30.92
N GLN A 347 -14.87 9.82 -30.38
CA GLN A 347 -14.55 10.00 -28.96
C GLN A 347 -15.44 11.12 -28.38
N LYS A 348 -16.13 10.79 -27.29
CA LYS A 348 -16.84 11.78 -26.46
C LYS A 348 -15.82 12.70 -25.80
N VAL A 349 -15.97 14.00 -25.98
CA VAL A 349 -15.26 15.04 -25.24
C VAL A 349 -16.21 15.53 -24.16
N ASP A 350 -15.90 15.25 -22.89
CA ASP A 350 -16.79 15.53 -21.74
C ASP A 350 -16.54 16.90 -21.08
N GLU A 351 -15.65 17.75 -21.60
CA GLU A 351 -15.49 19.10 -21.03
C GLU A 351 -14.91 20.11 -22.05
N ILE A 352 -15.54 21.28 -22.18
CA ILE A 352 -14.99 22.43 -22.92
C ILE A 352 -15.07 23.66 -22.00
N VAL A 353 -13.91 24.16 -21.59
CA VAL A 353 -13.77 25.41 -20.83
C VAL A 353 -13.55 26.57 -21.80
N VAL A 354 -14.45 27.55 -21.81
CA VAL A 354 -14.31 28.76 -22.62
C VAL A 354 -13.85 29.91 -21.72
N HIS A 355 -12.73 30.55 -22.06
CA HIS A 355 -12.28 31.79 -21.43
C HIS A 355 -12.75 32.99 -22.24
N SER A 356 -13.55 33.87 -21.63
CA SER A 356 -13.94 35.18 -22.15
C SER A 356 -13.64 36.29 -21.13
N ARG A 357 -13.44 37.50 -21.64
CA ARG A 357 -12.55 38.54 -21.12
C ARG A 357 -13.10 39.41 -19.98
N ASP A 358 -14.33 39.23 -19.50
CA ASP A 358 -14.88 40.03 -18.40
C ASP A 358 -15.80 39.21 -17.47
N THR A 359 -15.41 39.14 -16.18
CA THR A 359 -16.14 38.76 -14.95
C THR A 359 -17.19 37.62 -14.90
N LEU A 360 -17.07 36.82 -13.82
CA LEU A 360 -17.95 35.78 -13.24
C LEU A 360 -17.91 34.38 -13.88
N GLN A 361 -17.23 33.46 -13.16
CA GLN A 361 -17.31 32.02 -13.35
C GLN A 361 -18.76 31.53 -13.22
N TRP A 362 -19.32 30.94 -14.27
CA TRP A 362 -20.51 30.11 -14.17
C TRP A 362 -20.11 28.64 -14.26
N LYS A 363 -20.39 27.88 -13.20
CA LYS A 363 -20.23 26.43 -13.14
C LYS A 363 -21.60 25.81 -13.42
N LEU A 364 -21.84 25.30 -14.62
CA LEU A 364 -23.08 24.58 -14.94
C LEU A 364 -22.81 23.08 -14.84
N CYS A 365 -23.34 22.45 -13.80
CA CYS A 365 -23.32 21.00 -13.62
C CYS A 365 -24.66 20.44 -14.15
N MET A 366 -24.63 19.66 -15.23
CA MET A 366 -25.83 18.97 -15.75
C MET A 366 -25.86 17.53 -15.21
N LYS A 367 -26.66 17.28 -14.17
CA LYS A 367 -27.20 15.95 -13.85
C LYS A 367 -28.62 15.86 -14.40
N THR A 368 -28.86 14.90 -15.29
CA THR A 368 -30.20 14.50 -15.71
C THR A 368 -30.84 13.67 -14.59
N SER A 369 -31.98 14.12 -14.07
CA SER A 369 -32.91 13.22 -13.37
C SER A 369 -34.22 13.17 -14.14
N LYS A 370 -34.68 11.94 -14.42
CA LYS A 370 -36.01 11.63 -14.93
C LYS A 370 -37.06 12.08 -13.91
N ARG A 371 -37.61 13.29 -14.06
CA ARG A 371 -38.90 13.67 -13.45
C ARG A 371 -39.53 14.91 -14.12
N GLN A 372 -39.93 14.78 -15.39
CA GLN A 372 -40.86 15.72 -16.03
C GLN A 372 -41.91 14.98 -16.88
N GLN A 373 -42.69 14.12 -16.23
CA GLN A 373 -44.10 13.98 -16.56
C GLN A 373 -44.86 14.22 -15.24
N ILE A 374 -45.92 15.02 -15.31
CA ILE A 374 -46.83 15.44 -14.21
C ILE A 374 -46.43 16.79 -13.57
N ILE A 375 -46.85 17.90 -14.21
CA ILE A 375 -47.80 18.92 -13.70
C ILE A 375 -47.85 20.05 -14.74
N SER A 376 -48.78 19.90 -15.69
CA SER A 376 -49.27 20.99 -16.57
C SER A 376 -50.66 21.43 -16.12
N LEU A 377 -50.88 21.57 -14.81
CA LEU A 377 -52.22 21.80 -14.25
C LEU A 377 -52.18 22.49 -12.88
N ALA A 378 -51.48 23.63 -12.75
CA ALA A 378 -51.61 24.47 -11.55
C ALA A 378 -51.14 25.93 -11.75
N LEU A 379 -51.56 26.61 -12.82
CA LEU A 379 -51.54 28.08 -12.88
C LEU A 379 -52.83 28.60 -13.53
N MET A 380 -53.94 28.34 -12.86
CA MET A 380 -55.14 29.16 -12.94
C MET A 380 -55.75 29.23 -11.55
N LYS A 381 -55.40 30.27 -10.77
CA LYS A 381 -56.34 31.10 -10.00
C LYS A 381 -55.62 32.08 -9.06
N SER A 382 -56.01 33.36 -9.22
CA SER A 382 -56.15 34.42 -8.20
C SER A 382 -54.92 34.78 -7.36
N ASN A 383 -54.28 35.95 -7.50
CA ASN A 383 -54.83 37.30 -7.34
C ASN A 383 -55.76 37.45 -6.10
N GLN A 384 -55.22 37.89 -4.96
CA GLN A 384 -55.67 39.09 -4.20
C GLN A 384 -55.36 39.08 -2.69
N ARG A 385 -55.05 40.31 -2.20
CA ARG A 385 -55.14 40.90 -0.84
C ARG A 385 -53.99 40.61 0.14
N VAL A 386 -53.14 41.56 0.57
CA VAL A 386 -53.32 42.91 1.19
C VAL A 386 -53.67 42.86 2.69
N LYS A 387 -52.77 43.48 3.49
CA LYS A 387 -52.87 44.01 4.88
C LYS A 387 -52.97 42.97 6.01
N ALA A 388 -52.48 43.21 7.23
CA ALA A 388 -51.62 44.19 7.90
C ALA A 388 -51.56 43.78 9.40
N ASN A 389 -50.64 44.41 10.13
CA ASN A 389 -50.55 44.57 11.60
C ASN A 389 -49.70 43.54 12.36
N THR A 390 -48.55 43.88 12.96
CA THR A 390 -48.18 44.81 14.08
C THR A 390 -48.45 44.33 15.51
N VAL A 391 -47.33 44.23 16.25
CA VAL A 391 -47.04 44.82 17.60
C VAL A 391 -47.10 43.92 18.86
N ALA A 392 -46.00 44.06 19.64
CA ALA A 392 -45.82 43.92 21.09
C ALA A 392 -45.81 42.49 21.68
N ASP A 393 -45.09 42.12 22.74
CA ASP A 393 -44.24 42.85 23.70
C ASP A 393 -43.46 41.78 24.52
N SER A 394 -42.16 41.97 24.77
CA SER A 394 -41.56 42.27 26.09
C SER A 394 -41.24 41.11 27.06
N LYS A 395 -40.07 41.27 27.71
CA LYS A 395 -39.64 40.88 29.08
C LYS A 395 -38.74 39.64 29.27
N ASP A 396 -37.45 39.93 29.36
CA ASP A 396 -36.55 39.78 30.52
C ASP A 396 -36.96 38.80 31.64
N LYS A 397 -36.03 37.88 31.97
CA LYS A 397 -35.36 37.82 33.28
C LYS A 397 -34.24 36.78 33.33
N GLU A 398 -33.02 37.24 33.61
CA GLU A 398 -31.96 36.47 34.27
C GLU A 398 -32.38 36.08 35.70
N ILE A 399 -31.86 34.95 36.19
CA ILE A 399 -31.19 34.79 37.50
C ILE A 399 -30.45 33.45 37.49
N THR A 400 -29.16 33.52 37.79
CA THR A 400 -28.22 32.47 38.20
C THR A 400 -28.55 31.87 39.57
N GLU A 401 -28.35 30.56 39.77
CA GLU A 401 -27.63 30.04 40.94
C GLU A 401 -27.30 28.53 40.82
N THR A 402 -26.07 28.23 41.22
CA THR A 402 -25.40 26.94 41.48
C THR A 402 -26.02 26.14 42.63
N VAL A 403 -25.89 24.80 42.64
CA VAL A 403 -25.37 23.94 43.74
C VAL A 403 -25.46 22.44 43.38
N GLU A 404 -24.45 21.71 43.88
CA GLU A 404 -23.99 20.31 43.79
C GLU A 404 -24.99 19.13 44.02
N PRO A 405 -24.54 17.88 43.74
CA PRO A 405 -25.39 16.69 43.60
C PRO A 405 -25.55 15.88 44.90
N GLN A 406 -26.72 15.27 45.10
CA GLN A 406 -26.94 14.25 46.12
C GLN A 406 -27.15 12.85 45.52
N GLN A 407 -26.34 11.93 46.05
CA GLN A 407 -26.44 10.49 45.96
C GLN A 407 -27.81 10.01 46.47
N ASN A 408 -28.39 8.99 45.82
CA ASN A 408 -29.33 8.10 46.50
C ASN A 408 -29.11 6.64 46.08
N ARG A 409 -28.86 5.84 47.11
CA ARG A 409 -28.83 4.37 47.15
C ARG A 409 -30.26 3.82 47.02
N LEU A 410 -30.40 2.67 46.37
CA LEU A 410 -31.54 1.77 46.57
C LEU A 410 -31.00 0.38 46.92
N ASN A 411 -31.30 -0.02 48.15
CA ASN A 411 -31.22 -1.40 48.65
C ASN A 411 -32.40 -2.20 48.07
N MET A 412 -32.16 -3.46 47.73
CA MET A 412 -33.17 -4.52 47.92
C MET A 412 -32.46 -5.78 48.41
N ASP A 413 -32.76 -6.12 49.67
CA ASP A 413 -32.59 -7.44 50.27
C ASP A 413 -33.58 -8.43 49.66
N THR A 414 -33.15 -9.68 49.47
CA THR A 414 -33.87 -10.86 49.99
C THR A 414 -32.91 -12.04 50.11
N ASP A 415 -32.67 -12.44 51.36
CA ASP A 415 -32.15 -13.73 51.79
C ASP A 415 -33.06 -14.90 51.36
N LYS A 416 -32.45 -16.06 51.08
CA LYS A 416 -32.60 -17.29 51.91
C LYS A 416 -31.83 -18.50 51.33
N THR A 417 -30.77 -18.86 52.06
CA THR A 417 -30.40 -20.21 52.58
C THR A 417 -30.72 -21.48 51.78
N GLU A 418 -29.69 -22.29 51.53
CA GLU A 418 -29.61 -23.70 52.00
C GLU A 418 -28.16 -24.22 52.01
N GLU A 419 -27.77 -24.82 53.14
CA GLU A 419 -26.50 -25.51 53.42
C GLU A 419 -26.45 -26.89 52.74
N ALA A 420 -25.24 -27.37 52.37
CA ALA A 420 -24.75 -28.69 52.81
C ALA A 420 -23.30 -29.00 52.39
N VAL A 421 -22.46 -29.15 53.42
CA VAL A 421 -21.50 -30.24 53.67
C VAL A 421 -20.32 -30.45 52.70
N ALA A 422 -19.15 -30.05 53.21
CA ALA A 422 -17.84 -30.48 52.77
C ALA A 422 -17.44 -31.83 53.38
N THR A 423 -16.78 -32.68 52.59
CA THR A 423 -15.93 -33.78 53.09
C THR A 423 -14.58 -33.75 52.40
N ASN A 424 -13.55 -33.50 53.22
CA ASN A 424 -12.13 -33.66 52.91
C ASN A 424 -11.77 -35.16 52.86
N VAL A 425 -10.95 -35.57 51.89
CA VAL A 425 -10.14 -36.79 51.99
C VAL A 425 -8.67 -36.44 51.83
N SER A 426 -7.98 -36.58 52.96
CA SER A 426 -6.54 -36.65 53.13
C SER A 426 -6.02 -38.02 52.65
N VAL A 427 -4.90 -38.04 51.92
CA VAL A 427 -4.02 -39.23 51.88
C VAL A 427 -2.58 -38.81 52.13
N LYS A 428 -1.97 -39.57 53.03
CA LYS A 428 -0.72 -39.36 53.74
C LYS A 428 0.52 -39.58 52.87
N SER A 429 1.53 -38.81 53.20
CA SER A 429 2.97 -39.11 53.08
C SER A 429 3.36 -40.32 53.91
N ASP A 430 4.24 -41.17 53.40
CA ASP A 430 5.16 -41.95 54.24
C ASP A 430 6.54 -42.10 53.57
N MET A 431 7.55 -41.83 54.39
CA MET A 431 8.98 -42.06 54.17
C MET A 431 9.33 -43.54 54.32
N PHE A 432 10.34 -44.04 53.60
CA PHE A 432 11.43 -44.85 54.19
C PHE A 432 12.67 -44.92 53.27
N ARG A 433 13.81 -45.11 53.94
CA ARG A 433 15.21 -44.92 53.50
C ARG A 433 15.86 -46.09 52.72
N SER A 434 16.88 -45.71 51.94
CA SER A 434 18.25 -46.27 51.80
C SER A 434 18.49 -47.69 51.23
N ASN A 435 19.24 -47.78 50.12
CA ASN A 435 20.67 -48.16 50.05
C ASN A 435 21.12 -48.46 48.59
N SER A 436 22.31 -48.00 48.24
CA SER A 436 23.14 -48.30 47.04
C SER A 436 23.89 -49.65 47.21
N PRO A 437 24.83 -50.08 46.32
CA PRO A 437 24.99 -49.99 44.86
C PRO A 437 25.29 -51.38 44.21
N SER A 438 25.27 -51.51 42.86
CA SER A 438 26.24 -52.35 42.12
C SER A 438 26.04 -52.32 40.60
N GLU A 439 27.16 -52.59 39.92
CA GLU A 439 27.50 -52.52 38.50
C GLU A 439 26.77 -53.51 37.56
N ASN A 440 26.99 -53.24 36.26
CA ASN A 440 27.21 -54.17 35.14
C ASN A 440 26.07 -54.54 34.16
N THR A 441 26.22 -53.95 32.97
CA THR A 441 26.30 -54.57 31.62
C THR A 441 25.12 -55.34 31.00
N THR A 442 25.00 -55.07 29.69
CA THR A 442 24.55 -55.89 28.56
C THR A 442 23.22 -55.55 27.88
N ASP A 443 23.39 -55.40 26.56
CA ASP A 443 22.45 -55.20 25.48
C ASP A 443 21.22 -56.11 25.47
N LYS A 444 20.05 -55.53 25.15
CA LYS A 444 19.13 -55.97 24.09
C LYS A 444 17.91 -55.03 23.99
N PRO A 445 17.47 -54.64 22.78
CA PRO A 445 16.28 -53.82 22.63
C PRO A 445 15.03 -54.71 22.60
N SER A 446 14.14 -54.56 23.59
CA SER A 446 12.81 -55.14 23.58
C SER A 446 11.80 -54.15 22.95
N ASN A 447 11.19 -54.59 21.86
CA ASN A 447 10.03 -53.95 21.23
C ASN A 447 8.90 -53.72 22.25
N ILE A 448 8.54 -52.45 22.47
CA ILE A 448 7.31 -52.06 23.17
C ILE A 448 6.36 -51.48 22.14
N SER A 449 5.40 -52.31 21.72
CA SER A 449 4.22 -51.91 20.95
C SER A 449 3.29 -51.09 21.84
N ARG A 450 3.33 -49.77 21.74
CA ARG A 450 2.31 -48.87 22.33
C ARG A 450 1.21 -48.63 21.31
N SER A 451 0.07 -49.29 21.51
CA SER A 451 -1.20 -48.91 20.87
C SER A 451 -1.69 -47.59 21.45
N VAL A 452 -1.59 -46.51 20.68
CA VAL A 452 -2.14 -45.20 21.03
C VAL A 452 -3.59 -45.13 20.52
N SER A 453 -4.55 -45.23 21.43
CA SER A 453 -5.96 -44.97 21.13
C SER A 453 -6.17 -43.48 20.90
N PHE A 454 -6.67 -43.10 19.71
CA PHE A 454 -7.11 -41.75 19.41
C PHE A 454 -8.27 -41.34 20.35
N LYS A 455 -8.00 -40.47 21.32
CA LYS A 455 -9.03 -39.69 22.01
C LYS A 455 -9.31 -38.46 21.17
N SER A 456 -10.55 -38.31 20.70
CA SER A 456 -11.08 -37.07 20.14
C SER A 456 -10.86 -35.93 21.13
N SER A 457 -10.04 -34.95 20.75
CA SER A 457 -9.73 -33.77 21.56
C SER A 457 -11.00 -32.94 21.78
N SER A 458 -11.51 -32.94 23.01
CA SER A 458 -12.50 -31.97 23.45
C SER A 458 -11.83 -30.59 23.48
N THR A 459 -12.13 -29.72 22.52
CA THR A 459 -11.77 -28.30 22.54
C THR A 459 -12.22 -27.68 23.86
N SER A 460 -11.33 -26.96 24.54
CA SER A 460 -11.64 -26.36 25.84
C SER A 460 -12.73 -25.30 25.69
N LEU A 461 -13.52 -25.07 26.74
CA LEU A 461 -14.59 -24.06 26.73
C LEU A 461 -14.04 -22.66 26.41
N SER A 462 -12.81 -22.35 26.84
CA SER A 462 -12.12 -21.09 26.55
C SER A 462 -11.86 -20.90 25.05
N GLN A 463 -11.38 -21.93 24.34
CA GLN A 463 -11.13 -21.86 22.90
C GLN A 463 -12.41 -21.61 22.10
N LYS A 464 -13.55 -22.12 22.58
CA LYS A 464 -14.86 -21.84 21.96
C LYS A 464 -15.31 -20.40 22.19
N GLN A 465 -14.98 -19.80 23.34
CA GLN A 465 -15.32 -18.41 23.65
C GLN A 465 -14.47 -17.43 22.84
N ASP A 466 -13.16 -17.68 22.73
CA ASP A 466 -12.24 -16.85 21.95
C ASP A 466 -12.64 -16.85 20.46
N LEU A 467 -12.97 -18.03 19.94
CA LEU A 467 -13.46 -18.18 18.57
C LEU A 467 -14.79 -17.42 18.36
N ALA A 468 -15.75 -17.56 19.27
CA ALA A 468 -17.03 -16.85 19.18
C ALA A 468 -16.85 -15.32 19.21
N TYR A 469 -15.87 -14.82 19.98
CA TYR A 469 -15.55 -13.40 20.03
C TYR A 469 -14.93 -12.89 18.72
N SER A 470 -13.94 -13.63 18.16
CA SER A 470 -13.35 -13.25 16.87
C SER A 470 -14.40 -13.18 15.76
N TYR A 471 -15.32 -14.17 15.75
CA TYR A 471 -16.46 -14.15 14.83
C TYR A 471 -17.37 -12.94 15.03
N TYR A 472 -17.68 -12.58 16.27
CA TYR A 472 -18.53 -11.44 16.57
C TYR A 472 -17.91 -10.12 16.06
N GLU A 473 -16.62 -9.90 16.32
CA GLU A 473 -15.91 -8.71 15.84
C GLU A 473 -15.85 -8.65 14.31
N LEU A 474 -15.57 -9.78 13.65
CA LEU A 474 -15.58 -9.83 12.18
C LEU A 474 -16.98 -9.54 11.62
N GLN A 475 -18.03 -10.11 12.22
CA GLN A 475 -19.41 -9.84 11.82
C GLN A 475 -19.78 -8.37 11.99
N LYS A 476 -19.35 -7.75 13.09
CA LYS A 476 -19.55 -6.33 13.33
C LYS A 476 -18.82 -5.48 12.29
N ARG A 477 -17.57 -5.81 11.95
CA ARG A 477 -16.83 -5.13 10.88
C ARG A 477 -17.55 -5.23 9.52
N ILE A 478 -18.01 -6.42 9.15
CA ILE A 478 -18.78 -6.65 7.91
C ILE A 478 -20.08 -5.85 7.94
N HIS A 479 -20.78 -5.85 9.07
CA HIS A 479 -22.00 -5.07 9.27
C HIS A 479 -21.74 -3.57 9.08
N ASP A 480 -20.70 -3.03 9.73
CA ASP A 480 -20.33 -1.62 9.64
C ASP A 480 -19.90 -1.22 8.23
N ILE A 481 -19.24 -2.11 7.47
CA ILE A 481 -18.95 -1.90 6.05
C ILE A 481 -20.24 -1.86 5.24
N ALA A 482 -21.13 -2.85 5.42
CA ALA A 482 -22.39 -2.92 4.68
C ALA A 482 -23.30 -1.72 4.96
N GLU A 483 -23.44 -1.31 6.23
CA GLU A 483 -24.23 -0.15 6.62
C GLU A 483 -23.66 1.14 6.03
N ARG A 484 -22.32 1.31 6.03
CA ARG A 484 -21.65 2.43 5.37
C ARG A 484 -21.93 2.43 3.86
N LEU A 485 -21.82 1.28 3.21
CA LEU A 485 -22.12 1.14 1.78
C LEU A 485 -23.59 1.48 1.48
N ILE A 486 -24.54 1.11 2.34
CA ILE A 486 -25.96 1.42 2.13
C ILE A 486 -26.24 2.91 2.34
N HIS A 487 -25.68 3.50 3.39
CA HIS A 487 -26.08 4.84 3.83
C HIS A 487 -25.24 5.98 3.25
N ASP A 488 -23.99 5.74 2.88
CA ASP A 488 -23.11 6.78 2.36
C ASP A 488 -23.09 6.77 0.81
N PRO A 489 -23.69 7.79 0.14
CA PRO A 489 -23.72 7.84 -1.32
C PRO A 489 -22.33 7.99 -1.95
N THR A 490 -21.34 8.56 -1.24
CA THR A 490 -19.97 8.69 -1.76
C THR A 490 -19.26 7.33 -1.74
N LEU A 491 -19.50 6.53 -0.71
CA LEU A 491 -19.00 5.17 -0.66
C LEU A 491 -19.70 4.25 -1.65
N ARG A 492 -20.97 4.51 -2.02
CA ARG A 492 -21.65 3.76 -3.10
C ARG A 492 -20.98 3.96 -4.45
N GLU A 493 -20.69 5.20 -4.81
CA GLU A 493 -19.98 5.52 -6.05
C GLU A 493 -18.59 4.86 -6.05
N LYS A 494 -17.85 5.01 -4.94
CA LYS A 494 -16.55 4.34 -4.75
C LYS A 494 -16.67 2.82 -4.78
N ALA A 495 -17.76 2.24 -4.26
CA ALA A 495 -17.96 0.79 -4.22
C ALA A 495 -18.16 0.21 -5.61
N SER A 496 -18.87 0.91 -6.50
CA SER A 496 -18.95 0.49 -7.91
C SER A 496 -17.58 0.45 -8.57
N GLU A 497 -16.65 1.34 -8.20
CA GLU A 497 -15.27 1.33 -8.69
C GLU A 497 -14.41 0.27 -7.99
N MET A 498 -14.59 0.07 -6.68
CA MET A 498 -13.84 -0.90 -5.88
C MET A 498 -14.21 -2.34 -6.22
N LEU A 499 -15.47 -2.60 -6.54
CA LEU A 499 -15.97 -3.92 -6.95
C LEU A 499 -15.72 -4.20 -8.44
N ASP A 500 -15.17 -3.21 -9.17
CA ASP A 500 -14.71 -3.35 -10.54
C ASP A 500 -13.32 -4.01 -10.57
N ASP A 501 -13.25 -5.21 -11.13
CA ASP A 501 -12.01 -5.96 -11.42
C ASP A 501 -11.15 -6.31 -10.18
N ILE A 502 -11.73 -7.13 -9.29
CA ILE A 502 -11.04 -7.70 -8.13
C ILE A 502 -10.16 -8.87 -8.57
N ASN A 503 -8.86 -8.84 -8.23
CA ASN A 503 -7.92 -9.86 -8.68
C ASN A 503 -7.34 -10.66 -7.51
N ILE A 504 -7.36 -12.00 -7.64
CA ILE A 504 -6.79 -12.95 -6.68
C ILE A 504 -5.80 -13.82 -7.43
N VAL A 505 -4.56 -13.87 -6.94
CA VAL A 505 -3.51 -14.67 -7.59
C VAL A 505 -3.31 -15.96 -6.81
N VAL A 506 -3.42 -17.11 -7.46
CA VAL A 506 -3.19 -18.42 -6.84
C VAL A 506 -2.00 -19.08 -7.50
N CYS A 507 -0.99 -19.34 -6.70
CA CYS A 507 0.32 -19.67 -7.22
C CYS A 507 1.07 -20.65 -6.32
N GLY A 508 2.18 -21.24 -6.79
CA GLY A 508 2.86 -22.32 -6.06
C GLY A 508 3.48 -23.37 -6.99
N ALA A 509 4.05 -24.43 -6.42
CA ALA A 509 4.65 -25.51 -7.20
C ALA A 509 3.61 -26.31 -8.02
N PRO A 510 4.03 -27.10 -9.04
CA PRO A 510 3.09 -27.96 -9.75
C PRO A 510 2.45 -28.99 -8.82
N ARG A 511 1.19 -29.35 -9.09
CA ARG A 511 0.48 -30.47 -8.42
C ARG A 511 0.19 -30.28 -6.94
N VAL A 512 0.37 -29.08 -6.39
CA VAL A 512 0.03 -28.75 -4.99
C VAL A 512 -1.46 -28.47 -4.77
N GLY A 513 -2.33 -28.68 -5.76
CA GLY A 513 -3.78 -28.49 -5.56
C GLY A 513 -4.31 -27.05 -5.69
N LYS A 514 -3.60 -26.16 -6.42
CA LYS A 514 -4.03 -24.76 -6.65
C LYS A 514 -5.44 -24.63 -7.23
N SER A 515 -5.68 -25.31 -8.35
CA SER A 515 -6.98 -25.30 -9.05
C SER A 515 -8.09 -25.89 -8.18
N ALA A 516 -7.78 -26.93 -7.39
CA ALA A 516 -8.73 -27.50 -6.43
C ALA A 516 -9.06 -26.52 -5.29
N LEU A 517 -8.08 -25.75 -4.82
CA LEU A 517 -8.30 -24.70 -3.83
C LEU A 517 -9.20 -23.58 -4.37
N ILE A 518 -9.04 -23.16 -5.62
CA ILE A 518 -9.95 -22.19 -6.26
C ILE A 518 -11.39 -22.72 -6.22
N ASN A 519 -11.60 -23.97 -6.64
CA ASN A 519 -12.92 -24.59 -6.64
C ASN A 519 -13.53 -24.68 -5.24
N ALA A 520 -12.72 -25.02 -4.23
CA ALA A 520 -13.16 -25.10 -2.85
C ALA A 520 -13.55 -23.73 -2.26
N ILE A 521 -12.76 -22.68 -2.53
CA ILE A 521 -13.08 -21.30 -2.09
C ILE A 521 -14.37 -20.82 -2.73
N CYS A 522 -14.53 -21.05 -4.03
CA CYS A 522 -15.70 -20.60 -4.79
C CYS A 522 -16.92 -21.52 -4.62
N HIS A 523 -16.74 -22.70 -4.01
CA HIS A 523 -17.74 -23.76 -3.90
C HIS A 523 -18.37 -24.17 -5.26
N GLN A 524 -17.57 -24.16 -6.32
CA GLN A 524 -17.99 -24.50 -7.69
C GLN A 524 -16.78 -24.94 -8.54
N GLU A 525 -17.00 -25.77 -9.56
CA GLU A 525 -15.94 -26.25 -10.47
C GLU A 525 -15.60 -25.20 -11.56
N LEU A 526 -14.71 -24.26 -11.24
CA LEU A 526 -14.20 -23.27 -12.21
C LEU A 526 -12.95 -23.77 -12.91
N ALA A 527 -12.02 -24.29 -12.12
CA ALA A 527 -10.68 -24.63 -12.53
C ALA A 527 -10.58 -26.13 -12.78
N GLY A 528 -9.98 -26.50 -13.92
CA GLY A 528 -9.79 -27.89 -14.30
C GLY A 528 -8.82 -28.59 -13.35
N THR A 529 -9.29 -29.65 -12.68
CA THR A 529 -8.44 -30.51 -11.82
C THR A 529 -8.22 -31.87 -12.47
N HIS A 530 -7.05 -32.48 -12.25
CA HIS A 530 -6.77 -33.84 -12.71
C HIS A 530 -6.09 -34.63 -11.58
N PRO A 531 -6.56 -35.84 -11.25
CA PRO A 531 -6.02 -36.67 -10.14
C PRO A 531 -4.67 -37.33 -10.45
N GLY A 532 -4.00 -36.93 -11.53
CA GLY A 532 -2.82 -37.61 -12.08
C GLY A 532 -1.54 -36.82 -11.94
N LEU A 533 -0.40 -37.43 -12.31
CA LEU A 533 0.92 -36.81 -12.24
C LEU A 533 1.16 -35.70 -13.27
N HIS A 534 0.25 -35.51 -14.22
CA HIS A 534 0.34 -34.46 -15.23
C HIS A 534 -0.13 -33.13 -14.65
N ALA A 535 0.70 -32.09 -14.80
CA ALA A 535 0.30 -30.73 -14.47
C ALA A 535 -0.85 -30.27 -15.38
N CYS A 536 -1.98 -29.86 -14.78
CA CYS A 536 -3.14 -29.33 -15.50
C CYS A 536 -2.83 -27.97 -16.13
N THR A 537 -2.38 -27.03 -15.31
CA THR A 537 -2.14 -25.63 -15.69
C THR A 537 -0.73 -25.49 -16.25
N LYS A 538 -0.61 -25.50 -17.59
CA LYS A 538 0.66 -25.27 -18.31
C LYS A 538 0.92 -23.80 -18.59
N THR A 539 -0.13 -23.01 -18.72
CA THR A 539 -0.12 -21.57 -18.95
C THR A 539 -0.97 -20.89 -17.89
N MET A 540 -0.66 -19.63 -17.59
CA MET A 540 -1.47 -18.84 -16.67
C MET A 540 -2.92 -18.79 -17.18
N SER A 541 -3.86 -19.21 -16.34
CA SER A 541 -5.28 -19.27 -16.66
C SER A 541 -6.03 -18.31 -15.74
N SER A 542 -7.05 -17.64 -16.27
CA SER A 542 -7.92 -16.76 -15.50
C SER A 542 -9.33 -17.35 -15.43
N TYR A 543 -9.92 -17.31 -14.24
CA TYR A 543 -11.30 -17.71 -13.99
C TYR A 543 -12.09 -16.48 -13.57
N TYR A 544 -12.97 -16.04 -14.46
CA TYR A 544 -13.75 -14.83 -14.32
C TYR A 544 -15.14 -15.14 -13.77
N LEU A 545 -15.56 -14.38 -12.77
CA LEU A 545 -16.91 -14.40 -12.24
C LEU A 545 -17.41 -12.98 -12.05
N ALA A 546 -18.70 -12.79 -12.31
CA ALA A 546 -19.38 -11.53 -12.10
C ALA A 546 -20.76 -11.78 -11.53
N GLY A 547 -21.26 -10.81 -10.77
CA GLY A 547 -22.60 -10.81 -10.22
C GLY A 547 -23.04 -9.39 -9.91
N SER A 548 -24.20 -9.28 -9.27
CA SER A 548 -24.72 -8.01 -8.79
C SER A 548 -25.13 -8.15 -7.33
N ILE A 549 -24.87 -7.10 -6.56
CA ILE A 549 -25.22 -6.95 -5.16
C ILE A 549 -26.17 -5.76 -5.05
N ASP A 550 -27.27 -5.94 -4.34
CA ASP A 550 -28.21 -4.86 -4.03
C ASP A 550 -27.65 -3.97 -2.92
N ILE A 551 -27.38 -2.69 -3.19
CA ILE A 551 -26.92 -1.69 -2.22
C ILE A 551 -28.02 -0.64 -1.98
N GLY A 552 -29.24 -1.12 -1.72
CA GLY A 552 -30.38 -0.29 -1.33
C GLY A 552 -31.28 0.05 -2.52
N ASP A 553 -31.13 1.25 -3.08
CA ASP A 553 -31.90 1.69 -4.26
C ASP A 553 -31.15 1.43 -5.59
N GLU A 554 -29.93 0.87 -5.51
CA GLU A 554 -29.03 0.65 -6.64
C GLU A 554 -28.47 -0.77 -6.62
N GLN A 555 -28.19 -1.33 -7.80
CA GLN A 555 -27.43 -2.57 -7.94
C GLN A 555 -25.99 -2.24 -8.28
N ALA A 556 -25.06 -2.70 -7.45
CA ALA A 556 -23.63 -2.66 -7.75
C ALA A 556 -23.23 -3.98 -8.42
N ASN A 557 -22.65 -3.89 -9.61
CA ASN A 557 -22.04 -5.05 -10.25
C ASN A 557 -20.67 -5.29 -9.62
N TYR A 558 -20.34 -6.54 -9.35
CA TYR A 558 -18.99 -6.93 -8.97
C TYR A 558 -18.44 -7.88 -10.02
N GLN A 559 -17.13 -7.82 -10.23
CA GLN A 559 -16.42 -8.79 -11.02
C GLN A 559 -15.09 -9.14 -10.35
N TYR A 560 -14.75 -10.42 -10.38
CA TYR A 560 -13.48 -10.89 -9.86
C TYR A 560 -12.85 -11.97 -10.74
N THR A 561 -11.52 -12.02 -10.68
CA THR A 561 -10.70 -12.94 -11.45
C THR A 561 -9.74 -13.69 -10.55
N PHE A 562 -9.81 -15.01 -10.56
CA PHE A 562 -8.76 -15.88 -10.03
C PHE A 562 -7.72 -16.17 -11.11
N TRP A 563 -6.47 -15.79 -10.87
CA TRP A 563 -5.33 -16.12 -11.72
C TRP A 563 -4.63 -17.39 -11.21
N ASP A 564 -4.86 -18.52 -11.87
CA ASP A 564 -4.17 -19.78 -11.59
C ASP A 564 -2.87 -19.86 -12.39
N THR A 565 -1.74 -19.85 -11.69
CA THR A 565 -0.43 -19.86 -12.34
C THR A 565 0.02 -21.27 -12.69
N PRO A 566 0.87 -21.44 -13.72
CA PRO A 566 1.63 -22.67 -13.85
C PRO A 566 2.52 -22.88 -12.62
N GLY A 567 2.95 -24.12 -12.40
CA GLY A 567 3.78 -24.42 -11.24
C GLY A 567 5.19 -23.82 -11.31
N PHE A 568 5.69 -23.34 -10.17
CA PHE A 568 6.88 -22.48 -10.04
C PHE A 568 8.28 -23.13 -10.06
N GLU A 569 8.44 -24.31 -10.67
CA GLU A 569 9.73 -25.04 -10.63
C GLU A 569 10.91 -24.24 -11.23
N SER A 570 10.67 -23.26 -12.11
CA SER A 570 11.71 -22.50 -12.83
C SER A 570 11.59 -20.98 -12.75
N TRP A 571 10.82 -20.42 -11.81
CA TRP A 571 10.62 -18.96 -11.76
C TRP A 571 11.86 -18.27 -11.16
N ASP A 572 12.50 -17.42 -11.95
CA ASP A 572 13.45 -16.43 -11.47
C ASP A 572 12.71 -15.15 -11.04
N ARG A 573 13.47 -14.19 -10.52
CA ARG A 573 12.92 -12.92 -10.00
C ARG A 573 12.28 -12.09 -11.11
N GLU A 574 12.83 -12.13 -12.31
CA GLU A 574 12.32 -11.44 -13.50
C GLU A 574 10.98 -12.00 -13.94
N ALA A 575 10.82 -13.33 -13.92
CA ALA A 575 9.55 -14.00 -14.23
C ALA A 575 8.47 -13.57 -13.25
N ILE A 576 8.73 -13.65 -11.93
CA ILE A 576 7.78 -13.21 -10.89
C ILE A 576 7.28 -11.79 -11.17
N ARG A 577 8.22 -10.85 -11.39
CA ARG A 577 7.90 -9.46 -11.70
C ARG A 577 7.10 -9.32 -12.98
N LYS A 578 7.47 -10.05 -14.03
CA LYS A 578 6.76 -10.05 -15.30
C LYS A 578 5.31 -10.48 -15.11
N TYR A 579 5.05 -11.55 -14.36
CA TYR A 579 3.69 -12.03 -14.11
C TYR A 579 2.85 -11.06 -13.29
N LEU A 580 3.38 -10.57 -12.16
CA LEU A 580 2.67 -9.57 -11.35
C LEU A 580 2.42 -8.29 -12.16
N LYS A 581 3.38 -7.88 -12.99
CA LYS A 581 3.21 -6.74 -13.90
C LYS A 581 2.13 -7.02 -14.96
N THR A 582 2.08 -8.21 -15.55
CA THR A 582 1.04 -8.58 -16.53
C THR A 582 -0.36 -8.47 -15.92
N ILE A 583 -0.54 -8.95 -14.69
CA ILE A 583 -1.83 -8.83 -14.00
C ILE A 583 -2.15 -7.36 -13.75
N LYS A 584 -1.18 -6.59 -13.24
CA LYS A 584 -1.32 -5.15 -12.97
C LYS A 584 -1.54 -4.26 -14.19
N THR A 585 -1.08 -4.66 -15.37
CA THR A 585 -1.29 -3.87 -16.60
C THR A 585 -2.75 -3.93 -17.08
N THR A 586 -3.58 -4.78 -16.47
CA THR A 586 -5.03 -4.78 -16.70
C THR A 586 -5.61 -3.49 -16.10
N PRO A 587 -6.24 -2.61 -16.89
CA PRO A 587 -6.75 -1.33 -16.42
C PRO A 587 -7.69 -1.52 -15.23
N LYS A 588 -7.51 -0.73 -14.15
CA LYS A 588 -8.29 -0.77 -12.90
C LYS A 588 -8.14 -2.00 -12.01
N SER A 589 -7.35 -3.01 -12.41
CA SER A 589 -7.15 -4.21 -11.60
C SER A 589 -6.49 -3.94 -10.25
N SER A 590 -7.16 -4.31 -9.16
CA SER A 590 -6.56 -4.35 -7.83
C SER A 590 -6.34 -5.80 -7.39
N ILE A 591 -5.08 -6.17 -7.15
CA ILE A 591 -4.77 -7.49 -6.60
C ILE A 591 -4.91 -7.40 -5.09
N ILE A 592 -5.95 -8.02 -4.54
CA ILE A 592 -6.26 -7.91 -3.11
C ILE A 592 -5.51 -8.96 -2.29
N CYS A 593 -5.30 -10.14 -2.87
CA CYS A 593 -4.73 -11.29 -2.20
C CYS A 593 -3.92 -12.15 -3.16
N MET A 594 -2.77 -12.62 -2.70
CA MET A 594 -1.97 -13.67 -3.31
C MET A 594 -2.00 -14.90 -2.40
N ILE A 595 -2.41 -16.04 -2.94
CA ILE A 595 -2.43 -17.33 -2.26
C ILE A 595 -1.30 -18.18 -2.81
N TYR A 596 -0.28 -18.46 -1.99
CA TYR A 596 0.81 -19.35 -2.35
C TYR A 596 0.56 -20.74 -1.78
N CYS A 597 0.51 -21.75 -2.63
CA CYS A 597 0.28 -23.13 -2.25
C CYS A 597 1.59 -23.93 -2.26
N ALA A 598 1.84 -24.67 -1.20
CA ALA A 598 2.82 -25.76 -1.17
C ALA A 598 2.18 -27.01 -0.57
N SER A 599 2.71 -28.18 -0.87
CA SER A 599 2.27 -29.44 -0.27
C SER A 599 3.45 -30.19 0.34
N PRO A 600 3.23 -31.07 1.33
CA PRO A 600 4.29 -31.91 1.88
C PRO A 600 4.97 -32.74 0.76
N GLY A 601 6.29 -32.58 0.62
CA GLY A 601 7.08 -33.22 -0.43
C GLY A 601 7.22 -32.41 -1.73
N SER A 602 6.52 -31.29 -1.86
CA SER A 602 6.81 -30.25 -2.83
C SER A 602 7.64 -29.17 -2.14
N PHE A 603 8.93 -29.08 -2.47
CA PHE A 603 9.79 -28.05 -1.89
C PHE A 603 9.33 -26.66 -2.33
N ALA A 604 8.82 -25.86 -1.39
CA ALA A 604 8.75 -24.42 -1.57
C ALA A 604 10.20 -23.91 -1.54
N ASN A 605 10.69 -23.37 -2.65
CA ASN A 605 11.98 -22.70 -2.63
C ASN A 605 11.81 -21.41 -1.80
N ALA A 606 12.31 -21.43 -0.57
CA ALA A 606 12.14 -20.34 0.40
C ALA A 606 12.70 -19.01 -0.11
N GLU A 607 13.79 -19.04 -0.87
CA GLU A 607 14.38 -17.84 -1.47
C GLU A 607 13.44 -17.22 -2.52
N ARG A 608 12.92 -18.03 -3.44
CA ARG A 608 11.97 -17.57 -4.47
C ARG A 608 10.65 -17.08 -3.88
N LEU A 609 10.15 -17.77 -2.85
CA LEU A 609 8.97 -17.33 -2.11
C LEU A 609 9.24 -16.00 -1.41
N GLY A 610 10.43 -15.82 -0.83
CA GLY A 610 10.87 -14.53 -0.29
C GLY A 610 10.80 -13.40 -1.33
N TRP A 611 11.33 -13.62 -2.53
CA TRP A 611 11.24 -12.61 -3.61
C TRP A 611 9.80 -12.30 -4.01
N LEU A 612 8.93 -13.31 -4.07
CA LEU A 612 7.52 -13.10 -4.38
C LEU A 612 6.82 -12.26 -3.29
N LEU A 613 7.09 -12.57 -2.02
CA LEU A 613 6.53 -11.83 -0.89
C LEU A 613 7.04 -10.39 -0.83
N ASP A 614 8.34 -10.16 -1.08
CA ASP A 614 8.91 -8.81 -1.19
C ASP A 614 8.13 -7.96 -2.19
N GLU A 615 7.83 -8.52 -3.37
CA GLU A 615 7.10 -7.80 -4.42
C GLU A 615 5.62 -7.64 -4.04
N CYS A 616 4.96 -8.64 -3.45
CA CYS A 616 3.57 -8.50 -2.98
C CYS A 616 3.42 -7.43 -1.91
N ILE A 617 4.32 -7.38 -0.92
CA ILE A 617 4.30 -6.42 0.19
C ILE A 617 4.52 -4.99 -0.31
N LYS A 618 5.50 -4.77 -1.20
CA LYS A 618 5.72 -3.47 -1.85
C LYS A 618 4.49 -2.96 -2.59
N LEU A 619 3.64 -3.89 -3.03
CA LEU A 619 2.43 -3.61 -3.79
C LEU A 619 1.17 -3.64 -2.91
N HIS A 620 1.32 -3.74 -1.59
CA HIS A 620 0.26 -3.83 -0.60
C HIS A 620 -0.74 -4.98 -0.86
N ILE A 621 -0.24 -6.09 -1.41
CA ILE A 621 -1.01 -7.32 -1.66
C ILE A 621 -0.91 -8.22 -0.43
N PHE A 622 -2.06 -8.64 0.12
CA PHE A 622 -2.09 -9.57 1.24
C PHE A 622 -1.64 -10.97 0.81
N CYS A 623 -0.85 -11.67 1.63
CA CYS A 623 -0.28 -12.96 1.26
C CYS A 623 -0.77 -14.11 2.15
N ALA A 624 -1.49 -15.08 1.58
CA ALA A 624 -1.87 -16.30 2.27
C ALA A 624 -0.97 -17.47 1.84
N LEU A 625 -0.11 -17.95 2.74
CA LEU A 625 0.76 -19.11 2.49
C LEU A 625 0.08 -20.40 2.97
N VAL A 626 -0.35 -21.22 2.04
CA VAL A 626 -1.26 -22.35 2.28
C VAL A 626 -0.53 -23.67 2.06
N CYS A 627 -0.42 -24.47 3.12
CA CYS A 627 0.01 -25.86 3.03
C CYS A 627 -1.19 -26.73 2.65
N THR A 628 -1.27 -27.17 1.40
CA THR A 628 -2.32 -28.08 0.94
C THR A 628 -2.00 -29.52 1.36
N ASN A 629 -2.99 -30.42 1.25
CA ASN A 629 -2.90 -31.79 1.74
C ASN A 629 -2.72 -31.84 3.27
N LYS A 630 -3.58 -31.14 4.03
CA LYS A 630 -3.52 -31.07 5.50
C LYS A 630 -3.50 -32.46 6.16
N TRP A 631 -4.18 -33.45 5.59
CA TRP A 631 -4.22 -34.84 6.05
C TRP A 631 -3.04 -35.71 5.55
N TYR A 632 -1.98 -35.11 4.99
CA TYR A 632 -0.80 -35.87 4.57
C TYR A 632 -0.25 -36.74 5.71
N PRO A 633 0.02 -38.05 5.47
CA PRO A 633 0.39 -38.99 6.55
C PRO A 633 1.62 -38.58 7.35
N ASP A 634 2.62 -37.97 6.69
CA ASP A 634 3.81 -37.47 7.35
C ASP A 634 3.58 -36.06 7.92
N ARG A 635 3.10 -36.02 9.17
CA ARG A 635 2.93 -34.78 9.93
C ARG A 635 4.19 -33.92 9.96
N LYS A 636 5.38 -34.50 10.07
CA LYS A 636 6.62 -33.72 10.20
C LYS A 636 6.91 -32.91 8.95
N ARG A 637 6.64 -33.48 7.77
CA ARG A 637 6.81 -32.75 6.49
C ARG A 637 5.82 -31.62 6.32
N ARG A 638 4.58 -31.79 6.79
CA ARG A 638 3.59 -30.71 6.78
C ARG A 638 3.98 -29.59 7.74
N ASP A 639 4.33 -29.96 8.97
CA ASP A 639 4.74 -28.99 9.98
C ASP A 639 6.00 -28.23 9.51
N ALA A 640 6.95 -28.89 8.83
CA ALA A 640 8.11 -28.22 8.21
C ALA A 640 7.74 -27.18 7.12
N VAL A 641 6.74 -27.46 6.27
CA VAL A 641 6.28 -26.46 5.28
C VAL A 641 5.67 -25.24 5.96
N ILE A 642 4.90 -25.45 7.05
CA ILE A 642 4.34 -24.35 7.85
C ILE A 642 5.45 -23.57 8.55
N ASP A 643 6.44 -24.25 9.13
CA ASP A 643 7.59 -23.61 9.79
C ASP A 643 8.38 -22.74 8.78
N ASP A 644 8.60 -23.24 7.56
CA ASP A 644 9.24 -22.47 6.49
C ASP A 644 8.43 -21.22 6.12
N PHE A 645 7.10 -21.36 5.98
CA PHE A 645 6.21 -20.22 5.70
C PHE A 645 6.25 -19.18 6.82
N GLN A 646 6.18 -19.62 8.08
CA GLN A 646 6.29 -18.73 9.23
C GLN A 646 7.64 -18.01 9.22
N HIS A 647 8.74 -18.74 9.04
CA HIS A 647 10.09 -18.17 9.01
C HIS A 647 10.23 -17.08 7.93
N ILE A 648 9.64 -17.27 6.75
CA ILE A 648 9.69 -16.28 5.67
C ILE A 648 8.82 -15.06 6.02
N LEU A 649 7.59 -15.23 6.52
CA LEU A 649 6.72 -14.11 6.90
C LEU A 649 7.28 -13.30 8.09
N GLN A 650 7.98 -13.95 9.02
CA GLN A 650 8.65 -13.30 10.16
C GLN A 650 9.69 -12.25 9.74
N ARG A 651 10.24 -12.36 8.52
CA ARG A 651 11.17 -11.36 7.97
C ARG A 651 10.49 -10.01 7.70
N HIS A 652 9.17 -10.03 7.51
CA HIS A 652 8.36 -8.85 7.18
C HIS A 652 7.51 -8.36 8.35
N GLN A 653 7.09 -9.27 9.23
CA GLN A 653 6.31 -8.94 10.42
C GLN A 653 6.71 -9.84 11.58
N THR A 654 7.25 -9.25 12.65
CA THR A 654 7.73 -10.00 13.83
C THR A 654 6.60 -10.36 14.79
N LYS A 655 5.54 -9.55 14.84
CA LYS A 655 4.37 -9.82 15.68
C LYS A 655 3.51 -10.90 15.03
N THR A 656 3.42 -12.05 15.68
CA THR A 656 2.60 -13.17 15.24
C THR A 656 1.45 -13.41 16.20
N ARG A 657 0.36 -13.96 15.67
CA ARG A 657 -0.81 -14.41 16.44
C ARG A 657 -1.23 -15.77 15.89
N ASP A 658 -1.33 -16.77 16.73
CA ASP A 658 -1.75 -18.13 16.32
C ASP A 658 -3.16 -18.42 16.83
N GLU A 659 -4.11 -18.59 15.93
CA GLU A 659 -5.51 -18.86 16.26
C GLU A 659 -6.09 -19.91 15.30
N ASN A 660 -6.70 -20.96 15.85
CA ASN A 660 -7.39 -22.01 15.07
C ASN A 660 -6.54 -22.71 14.00
N GLY A 661 -5.22 -22.79 14.22
CA GLY A 661 -4.28 -23.37 13.26
C GLY A 661 -3.91 -22.43 12.10
N ILE A 662 -4.18 -21.13 12.26
CA ILE A 662 -3.72 -20.06 11.38
C ILE A 662 -2.70 -19.23 12.15
N ALA A 663 -1.53 -19.02 11.54
CA ALA A 663 -0.55 -18.06 12.03
C ALA A 663 -0.70 -16.76 11.25
N TYR A 664 -1.05 -15.68 11.95
CA TYR A 664 -1.29 -14.35 11.41
C TYR A 664 -0.04 -13.47 11.55
N PHE A 665 0.23 -12.68 10.52
CA PHE A 665 1.35 -11.75 10.42
C PHE A 665 0.84 -10.33 10.13
N GLY A 666 -0.14 -9.88 10.93
CA GLY A 666 -0.80 -8.58 10.75
C GLY A 666 -1.50 -8.48 9.39
N ASN A 667 -1.34 -7.34 8.72
CA ASN A 667 -1.87 -7.08 7.37
C ASN A 667 -0.92 -7.53 6.24
N VAL A 668 0.19 -8.19 6.57
CA VAL A 668 1.17 -8.68 5.58
C VAL A 668 0.71 -10.02 5.02
N GLY A 669 0.35 -10.95 5.90
CA GLY A 669 -0.01 -12.28 5.49
C GLY A 669 -0.48 -13.20 6.60
N LEU A 670 -0.77 -14.44 6.22
CA LEU A 670 -1.05 -15.55 7.12
C LEU A 670 -0.43 -16.83 6.57
N CYS A 671 -0.31 -17.85 7.40
CA CYS A 671 -0.11 -19.21 6.91
C CYS A 671 -1.01 -20.22 7.62
N THR A 672 -1.44 -21.24 6.88
CA THR A 672 -2.37 -22.27 7.37
C THR A 672 -2.27 -23.55 6.55
N SER A 673 -2.91 -24.63 7.01
CA SER A 673 -3.03 -25.89 6.27
C SER A 673 -4.47 -26.17 5.86
N VAL A 674 -4.68 -26.61 4.62
CA VAL A 674 -6.01 -26.93 4.07
C VAL A 674 -6.05 -28.25 3.32
N ASP A 675 -7.25 -28.82 3.23
CA ASP A 675 -7.63 -29.87 2.28
C ASP A 675 -8.82 -29.42 1.46
N SER A 676 -8.56 -29.15 0.18
CA SER A 676 -9.56 -28.66 -0.77
C SER A 676 -10.42 -29.77 -1.37
N VAL A 677 -10.07 -31.04 -1.13
CA VAL A 677 -10.82 -32.20 -1.63
C VAL A 677 -10.81 -33.27 -0.54
N ALA A 678 -11.91 -34.01 -0.39
CA ALA A 678 -11.95 -35.16 0.49
C ALA A 678 -10.88 -36.21 0.09
N PHE A 679 -10.17 -36.74 1.09
CA PHE A 679 -9.06 -37.67 0.92
C PHE A 679 -9.38 -39.01 1.60
N THR A 680 -9.11 -40.13 0.93
CA THR A 680 -9.18 -41.46 1.56
C THR A 680 -7.77 -42.00 1.69
N ASP A 681 -7.34 -42.25 2.92
CA ASP A 681 -6.05 -42.89 3.18
C ASP A 681 -6.15 -44.36 2.77
N GLU A 682 -5.45 -44.73 1.70
CA GLU A 682 -5.45 -46.09 1.16
C GLU A 682 -4.97 -47.14 2.18
N GLN A 683 -4.07 -46.76 3.10
CA GLN A 683 -3.51 -47.70 4.08
C GLN A 683 -4.49 -47.99 5.22
N SER A 684 -5.18 -46.95 5.71
CA SER A 684 -6.11 -47.08 6.84
C SER A 684 -7.57 -47.25 6.42
N GLY A 685 -7.90 -47.01 5.15
CA GLY A 685 -9.27 -46.95 4.64
C GLY A 685 -10.09 -45.78 5.20
N LYS A 686 -9.45 -44.87 5.95
CA LYS A 686 -10.13 -43.77 6.62
C LYS A 686 -10.36 -42.63 5.64
N LYS A 687 -11.62 -42.22 5.53
CA LYS A 687 -12.03 -41.04 4.78
C LYS A 687 -11.89 -39.79 5.65
N TYR A 688 -11.28 -38.77 5.08
CA TYR A 688 -11.16 -37.43 5.63
C TYR A 688 -11.91 -36.47 4.71
N GLU A 689 -12.77 -35.65 5.30
CA GLU A 689 -13.50 -34.62 4.55
C GLU A 689 -12.62 -33.38 4.35
N GLU A 690 -13.08 -32.48 3.47
CA GLU A 690 -12.51 -31.15 3.27
C GLU A 690 -12.40 -30.40 4.61
N SER A 691 -11.29 -29.68 4.80
CA SER A 691 -11.01 -28.99 6.08
C SER A 691 -10.07 -27.82 5.88
N GLY A 692 -10.21 -26.76 6.68
CA GLY A 692 -9.32 -25.60 6.64
C GLY A 692 -9.74 -24.52 5.64
N ILE A 693 -10.73 -24.78 4.77
CA ILE A 693 -11.17 -23.82 3.75
C ILE A 693 -11.92 -22.65 4.38
N ASP A 694 -12.88 -22.92 5.28
CA ASP A 694 -13.61 -21.87 5.98
C ASP A 694 -12.66 -21.05 6.85
N GLU A 695 -11.72 -21.71 7.52
CA GLU A 695 -10.68 -21.08 8.33
C GLU A 695 -9.76 -20.18 7.48
N LEU A 696 -9.33 -20.64 6.30
CA LEU A 696 -8.57 -19.81 5.37
C LEU A 696 -9.35 -18.57 4.93
N ILE A 697 -10.62 -18.73 4.54
CA ILE A 697 -11.48 -17.62 4.14
C ILE A 697 -11.60 -16.59 5.26
N LEU A 698 -11.84 -17.05 6.50
CA LEU A 698 -11.94 -16.19 7.68
C LEU A 698 -10.62 -15.51 8.02
N GLY A 699 -9.51 -16.24 7.96
CA GLY A 699 -8.19 -15.69 8.23
C GLY A 699 -7.84 -14.56 7.27
N ILE A 700 -8.19 -14.72 5.98
CA ILE A 700 -8.05 -13.65 4.98
C ILE A 700 -8.95 -12.48 5.37
N MET A 701 -10.23 -12.70 5.66
CA MET A 701 -11.17 -11.63 6.05
C MET A 701 -10.68 -10.81 7.25
N GLU A 702 -10.19 -11.47 8.30
CA GLU A 702 -9.71 -10.79 9.51
C GLU A 702 -8.48 -9.89 9.24
N SER A 703 -7.65 -10.27 8.27
CA SER A 703 -6.36 -9.63 8.00
C SER A 703 -6.43 -8.49 6.98
N LEU A 704 -7.55 -8.38 6.25
CA LEU A 704 -7.76 -7.32 5.26
C LEU A 704 -8.24 -6.01 5.91
N ASP A 705 -7.80 -4.90 5.31
CA ASP A 705 -8.39 -3.58 5.56
C ASP A 705 -9.84 -3.53 5.05
N ASP A 706 -10.61 -2.53 5.48
CA ASP A 706 -12.06 -2.50 5.20
C ASP A 706 -12.37 -2.45 3.70
N ASP A 707 -11.54 -1.76 2.91
CA ASP A 707 -11.73 -1.65 1.46
C ASP A 707 -11.54 -3.02 0.78
N LYS A 708 -10.45 -3.73 1.10
CA LYS A 708 -10.19 -5.08 0.58
C LYS A 708 -11.11 -6.14 1.17
N LEU A 709 -11.56 -5.96 2.42
CA LEU A 709 -12.53 -6.85 3.06
C LEU A 709 -13.87 -6.80 2.33
N ALA A 710 -14.32 -5.62 1.88
CA ALA A 710 -15.51 -5.50 1.05
C ALA A 710 -15.35 -6.26 -0.28
N GLN A 711 -14.20 -6.11 -0.94
CA GLN A 711 -13.87 -6.83 -2.17
C GLN A 711 -13.82 -8.35 -1.94
N TRP A 712 -13.17 -8.82 -0.87
CA TRP A 712 -13.09 -10.24 -0.54
C TRP A 712 -14.47 -10.84 -0.20
N CYS A 713 -15.35 -10.08 0.48
CA CYS A 713 -16.74 -10.49 0.70
C CYS A 713 -17.47 -10.76 -0.62
N ALA A 714 -17.24 -9.94 -1.66
CA ALA A 714 -17.81 -10.15 -2.99
C ALA A 714 -17.25 -11.42 -3.67
N VAL A 715 -15.95 -11.72 -3.48
CA VAL A 715 -15.32 -12.94 -4.00
C VAL A 715 -15.98 -14.20 -3.43
N ILE A 716 -16.21 -14.24 -2.12
CA ILE A 716 -16.79 -15.42 -1.44
C ILE A 716 -18.32 -15.39 -1.38
N PHE A 717 -18.97 -14.39 -1.99
CA PHE A 717 -20.42 -14.18 -1.91
C PHE A 717 -21.22 -15.42 -2.32
N GLU A 718 -20.80 -16.07 -3.41
CA GLU A 718 -21.45 -17.27 -3.95
C GLU A 718 -21.23 -18.54 -3.10
N ASN A 719 -20.30 -18.52 -2.15
CA ASN A 719 -20.09 -19.64 -1.24
C ASN A 719 -21.16 -19.68 -0.14
N LYS A 720 -22.38 -20.07 -0.52
CA LYS A 720 -23.55 -20.15 0.38
C LYS A 720 -23.32 -21.05 1.58
N SER A 721 -22.49 -22.09 1.42
CA SER A 721 -22.16 -23.03 2.49
C SER A 721 -21.38 -22.35 3.61
N PHE A 722 -20.40 -21.51 3.26
CA PHE A 722 -19.62 -20.69 4.18
C PHE A 722 -20.53 -19.72 4.94
N TRP A 723 -21.34 -18.95 4.20
CA TRP A 723 -22.24 -17.97 4.81
C TRP A 723 -23.28 -18.59 5.73
N LYS A 724 -23.81 -19.77 5.40
CA LYS A 724 -24.76 -20.48 6.27
C LYS A 724 -24.13 -20.90 7.60
N LYS A 725 -22.85 -21.27 7.60
CA LYS A 725 -22.10 -21.59 8.83
C LYS A 725 -21.85 -20.31 9.64
N LEU A 726 -21.47 -19.22 8.97
CA LEU A 726 -21.20 -17.94 9.61
C LEU A 726 -22.48 -17.28 10.16
N SER A 727 -23.61 -17.39 9.44
CA SER A 727 -24.91 -16.83 9.83
C SER A 727 -25.55 -17.56 10.99
N GLY A 728 -25.17 -18.81 11.24
CA GLY A 728 -25.52 -19.54 12.46
C GLY A 728 -25.13 -18.80 13.75
N TYR A 729 -24.28 -17.76 13.63
CA TYR A 729 -23.86 -16.89 14.72
C TYR A 729 -24.54 -15.50 14.72
N SER A 730 -25.25 -15.08 13.66
CA SER A 730 -25.98 -13.79 13.63
C SER A 730 -27.08 -13.72 12.55
N GLU A 731 -28.35 -13.57 12.98
CA GLU A 731 -29.50 -13.26 12.10
C GLU A 731 -29.33 -11.93 11.35
N GLN A 732 -28.61 -10.95 11.92
CA GLN A 732 -28.42 -9.64 11.29
C GLN A 732 -27.52 -9.71 10.07
N LEU A 733 -26.43 -10.49 10.14
CA LEU A 733 -25.56 -10.73 9.00
C LEU A 733 -26.35 -11.44 7.89
N GLN A 734 -27.20 -12.40 8.26
CA GLN A 734 -28.07 -13.07 7.31
C GLN A 734 -29.10 -12.12 6.70
N ARG A 735 -29.66 -11.15 7.45
CA ARG A 735 -30.57 -10.14 6.90
C ARG A 735 -29.88 -9.16 5.96
N ILE A 736 -28.65 -8.75 6.27
CA ILE A 736 -27.85 -7.89 5.39
C ILE A 736 -27.48 -8.66 4.14
N MET A 737 -26.89 -9.85 4.28
CA MET A 737 -26.59 -10.72 3.15
C MET A 737 -27.87 -11.02 2.35
N ASN A 738 -29.01 -11.29 2.99
CA ASN A 738 -30.27 -11.48 2.28
C ASN A 738 -30.74 -10.21 1.58
N LYS A 739 -30.57 -9.01 2.15
CA LYS A 739 -30.83 -7.74 1.45
C LYS A 739 -29.92 -7.59 0.23
N LEU A 740 -28.63 -7.92 0.38
CA LEU A 740 -27.64 -7.93 -0.70
C LEU A 740 -27.96 -9.01 -1.78
N ILE A 741 -28.55 -10.16 -1.39
CA ILE A 741 -28.86 -11.34 -2.21
C ILE A 741 -30.25 -11.29 -2.89
N HIS A 742 -31.23 -10.56 -2.34
CA HIS A 742 -32.66 -10.83 -2.62
C HIS A 742 -33.19 -10.50 -4.03
N THR A 743 -32.37 -9.98 -4.96
CA THR A 743 -32.83 -9.68 -6.33
C THR A 743 -32.57 -10.78 -7.38
N GLN A 744 -31.89 -11.89 -7.06
CA GLN A 744 -31.73 -13.00 -8.02
C GLN A 744 -32.70 -14.19 -7.85
N TRP A 745 -33.51 -14.23 -6.80
CA TRP A 745 -34.26 -15.44 -6.43
C TRP A 745 -35.75 -15.47 -6.78
N ASN A 746 -36.26 -14.50 -7.55
CA ASN A 746 -37.66 -14.49 -8.01
C ASN A 746 -37.86 -14.69 -9.52
N GLU A 747 -36.81 -14.92 -10.30
CA GLU A 747 -36.94 -15.22 -11.74
C GLU A 747 -35.94 -16.31 -12.17
N ASN A 748 -36.26 -17.57 -11.85
CA ASN A 748 -35.89 -18.78 -12.61
C ASN A 748 -36.70 -19.99 -12.15
#